data_AF-A0A938KK65-F1
#
_entry.id   AF-A0A938KK65-F1
#
_cell.length_a   1.000
_cell.length_b   1.000
_cell.length_c   1.000
_cell.angle_alpha   90.00
_cell.angle_beta   90.00
_cell.angle_gamma   90.00
#
_symmetry.space_group_name_H-M   'P 1'
#
loop_
_entity.id
_entity.type
_entity.pdbx_description
1 polymer ?
#
loop_
_entity_poly.entity_id
_entity_poly.type
_entity_poly.pdbx_seq_one_letter_code
_entity_poly.pdbx_strand_id
1 'polypeptide(L)'
;MRQFLLALAVCATLYVAMRHSLRIVPAHHGLASKIEGRFLENRGWYRGEPFITHRPVRAWGSWAGSDLNTGSLTLGPFPAPAHLRFAVGGYPPYPGLALRVERPGTHETIPINAPAVGERWRVIDQQIPATWRGEPIQLVALDNSKVTGGWIAITEPIRGGVGDGATGLWQSLGAWALNGLLLGVLWLAAIRLLAPSCLVPAPWLPLLGVGVVAALGHLAFWAYFAHPAAGIVVSLLILLGGGGLWFRAAAPPPAVATESAAVARLALLIGFFYLALFHLFPSSLDFYQLAANRFRTELPTDNELPHTVASRLYAGESLRQPDADWLSSDRPPLQSGWQLLTWPVLALFDVAPRPASGTAGLWLQLAWVAAVYGLLRTLQLHPRRAAAWVAVIAMGGFFLQHTTFTWPKLSAAAFACGAFALWVLPTPGVPRRSALLVGAGLAALGWLSHGGLAFSFLALAPWILWRSWRGEWRGWLAAALVFGAVSAPWLAYQKLYDPPGNRLLKWHLGGQVPKDARGTWQTIWENYAALSGGEIRAHKLKNFALQISGRWEALTELEFPEATDRRNQEFFVTSRALTWWLFGLALVPIVWRRLATAPGLRPEPARSHAALFAWVAVTIPLWCLLLFEGGQAVIHQGSYAAMLSAFVLLSAWYETAHRRWIFAVAACQAVTLISTWAPGNRFVHGDLSPIAFGFAVLGGVGLVAIVLAGARAGDSPAATPPPAAPSVAQPDAGPSYSPALDRALPWLGSTLALAPALWCARALADLWWFGDDWDLLDQIHRLGFWRWTLLPFAENFVPLFKLLWGGLVVAGGGSYTPLIAALWLTHALNTALFFRLLRAAGFGLTANGFATALFAVAAVNIETLAWSVQWSAILAITFFLLAAHRLVRSSTDRASFGWALAASLAVLSAASALSFSRGVLTGAALAVACLLPLFQPAAAWRNRWRLALACLLPAVAVAVTILMLSPGNARSLGESWYAAVQFGFCYWAATPLHRLLDSATWHWPIVIALAGVKAALVVLVFRRATPSQRLLLALLLIYDLGNAALLGIGRHHTGLRAANSERYYYVALLCTLPFLGLAFSSW
;
A
#
# COMPACT_ATOMS: atom_id res chain seq x y z
N MET A 1 36.69 16.19 -1.34
CA MET A 1 37.88 15.72 -2.08
C MET A 1 38.43 14.40 -1.55
N ARG A 2 38.95 14.32 -0.30
CA ARG A 2 39.55 13.08 0.25
C ARG A 2 38.70 11.81 0.08
N GLN A 3 37.41 11.86 0.44
CA GLN A 3 36.49 10.71 0.29
C GLN A 3 36.28 10.29 -1.17
N PHE A 4 36.34 11.23 -2.11
CA PHE A 4 36.20 10.94 -3.54
C PHE A 4 37.46 10.27 -4.11
N LEU A 5 38.65 10.75 -3.72
CA LEU A 5 39.91 10.10 -4.09
C LEU A 5 39.99 8.68 -3.54
N LEU A 6 39.51 8.46 -2.31
CA LEU A 6 39.38 7.12 -1.74
C LEU A 6 38.41 6.25 -2.54
N ALA A 7 37.24 6.77 -2.90
CA ALA A 7 36.28 6.05 -3.73
C ALA A 7 36.86 5.68 -5.11
N LEU A 8 37.59 6.60 -5.74
CA LEU A 8 38.27 6.36 -7.02
C LEU A 8 39.35 5.29 -6.89
N ALA A 9 40.16 5.34 -5.83
CA ALA A 9 41.18 4.33 -5.55
C ALA A 9 40.56 2.94 -5.32
N VAL A 10 39.46 2.86 -4.56
CA VAL A 10 38.73 1.60 -4.35
C VAL A 10 38.16 1.08 -5.68
N CYS A 11 37.56 1.95 -6.51
CA CYS A 11 37.05 1.57 -7.83
C CYS A 11 38.17 1.04 -8.74
N ALA A 12 39.33 1.71 -8.77
CA ALA A 12 40.48 1.28 -9.55
C ALA A 12 41.00 -0.09 -9.09
N THR A 13 41.12 -0.31 -7.78
CA THR A 13 41.53 -1.61 -7.22
C THR A 13 40.56 -2.72 -7.58
N LEU A 14 39.25 -2.49 -7.43
CA LEU A 14 38.22 -3.47 -7.79
C LEU A 14 38.18 -3.76 -9.29
N TYR A 15 38.40 -2.75 -10.12
CA TYR A 15 38.52 -2.90 -11.57
C TYR A 15 39.74 -3.74 -11.96
N VAL A 16 40.91 -3.46 -11.37
CA VAL A 16 42.13 -4.24 -11.61
C VAL A 16 41.94 -5.69 -11.15
N ALA A 17 41.35 -5.91 -9.97
CA ALA A 17 41.04 -7.25 -9.47
C ALA A 17 40.11 -8.01 -10.43
N MET A 18 39.04 -7.36 -10.92
CA MET A 18 38.16 -7.91 -11.94
C MET A 18 38.92 -8.29 -13.21
N ARG A 19 39.70 -7.37 -13.79
CA ARG A 19 40.46 -7.61 -15.02
C ARG A 19 41.49 -8.72 -14.85
N HIS A 20 42.07 -8.87 -13.66
CA HIS A 20 42.99 -9.95 -13.35
C HIS A 20 42.24 -11.29 -13.25
N SER A 21 41.12 -11.35 -12.53
CA SER A 21 40.35 -12.60 -12.34
C SER A 21 39.72 -13.14 -13.62
N LEU A 22 39.37 -12.25 -14.57
CA LEU A 22 38.80 -12.66 -15.86
C LEU A 22 39.82 -13.27 -16.82
N ARG A 23 41.13 -13.18 -16.54
CA ARG A 23 42.16 -13.75 -17.41
C ARG A 23 42.14 -15.27 -17.33
N ILE A 24 41.86 -15.91 -18.46
CA ILE A 24 42.01 -17.35 -18.61
C ILE A 24 43.49 -17.68 -18.85
N VAL A 25 44.03 -18.59 -18.03
CA VAL A 25 45.41 -19.07 -18.09
C VAL A 25 45.47 -20.60 -17.93
N PRO A 26 46.51 -21.28 -18.43
CA PRO A 26 46.70 -22.71 -18.17
C PRO A 26 46.78 -23.01 -16.67
N ALA A 27 46.10 -24.07 -16.22
CA ALA A 27 46.15 -24.54 -14.84
C ALA A 27 47.49 -25.22 -14.49
N HIS A 28 48.16 -25.78 -15.51
CA HIS A 28 49.44 -26.46 -15.41
C HIS A 28 50.40 -25.91 -16.48
N HIS A 29 51.69 -25.90 -16.18
CA HIS A 29 52.72 -25.53 -17.15
C HIS A 29 53.28 -26.80 -17.80
N GLY A 30 53.34 -26.82 -19.14
CA GLY A 30 54.02 -27.90 -19.88
C GLY A 30 53.36 -29.27 -19.76
N LEU A 31 52.01 -29.32 -19.69
CA LEU A 31 51.28 -30.57 -19.58
C LEU A 31 51.61 -31.52 -20.75
N ALA A 32 51.96 -32.77 -20.44
CA ALA A 32 52.21 -33.78 -21.46
C ALA A 32 50.94 -34.08 -22.26
N SER A 33 51.07 -34.23 -23.57
CA SER A 33 49.99 -34.61 -24.48
C SER A 33 50.45 -35.82 -25.31
N LYS A 34 49.65 -36.89 -25.30
CA LYS A 34 49.82 -38.04 -26.19
C LYS A 34 48.74 -37.96 -27.27
N ILE A 35 49.15 -37.95 -28.53
CA ILE A 35 48.25 -37.90 -29.69
C ILE A 35 48.37 -39.21 -30.46
N GLU A 36 47.23 -39.83 -30.75
CA GLU A 36 47.14 -40.96 -31.68
C GLU A 36 46.14 -40.58 -32.79
N GLY A 37 46.48 -40.75 -34.06
CA GLY A 37 45.64 -40.30 -35.17
C GLY A 37 45.81 -38.82 -35.53
N ARG A 38 44.69 -38.11 -35.80
CA ARG A 38 44.69 -36.80 -36.49
C ARG A 38 44.45 -35.57 -35.62
N PHE A 39 44.56 -35.66 -34.29
CA PHE A 39 44.54 -34.45 -33.45
C PHE A 39 45.74 -33.55 -33.75
N LEU A 40 45.51 -32.25 -33.89
CA LEU A 40 46.57 -31.27 -34.12
C LEU A 40 46.65 -30.30 -32.95
N GLU A 41 47.86 -29.99 -32.50
CA GLU A 41 48.07 -28.96 -31.47
C GLU A 41 47.93 -27.55 -32.07
N ASN A 42 47.22 -26.69 -31.32
CA ASN A 42 46.85 -25.31 -31.62
C ASN A 42 46.14 -25.11 -32.97
N ARG A 43 45.65 -26.20 -33.58
CA ARG A 43 44.94 -26.25 -34.86
C ARG A 43 44.00 -27.47 -34.87
N GLY A 44 43.40 -27.76 -36.02
CA GLY A 44 42.63 -28.99 -36.20
C GLY A 44 41.18 -28.89 -35.73
N TRP A 45 40.64 -27.69 -35.53
CA TRP A 45 39.21 -27.44 -35.44
C TRP A 45 38.78 -26.55 -36.60
N TYR A 46 37.48 -26.51 -36.87
CA TYR A 46 36.92 -25.66 -37.92
C TYR A 46 37.11 -24.17 -37.58
N ARG A 47 37.35 -23.32 -38.59
CA ARG A 47 37.56 -21.87 -38.36
C ARG A 47 36.26 -21.23 -37.85
N GLY A 48 36.29 -20.77 -36.59
CA GLY A 48 35.17 -20.10 -35.94
C GLY A 48 35.60 -19.00 -34.99
N GLU A 49 34.88 -18.87 -33.88
CA GLU A 49 35.18 -17.87 -32.86
C GLU A 49 36.50 -18.21 -32.15
N PRO A 50 37.49 -17.31 -32.11
CA PRO A 50 38.76 -17.59 -31.45
C PRO A 50 38.55 -17.72 -29.93
N PHE A 51 39.22 -18.70 -29.31
CA PHE A 51 39.24 -18.81 -27.85
C PHE A 51 40.10 -17.68 -27.26
N ILE A 52 39.46 -16.61 -26.79
CA ILE A 52 40.15 -15.41 -26.28
C ILE A 52 40.84 -15.73 -24.94
N THR A 53 42.17 -15.67 -24.93
CA THR A 53 43.00 -15.96 -23.75
C THR A 53 44.12 -14.93 -23.59
N HIS A 54 44.62 -14.73 -22.36
CA HIS A 54 45.70 -13.76 -22.08
C HIS A 54 47.10 -14.35 -22.33
N ARG A 55 47.21 -15.68 -22.33
CA ARG A 55 48.38 -16.45 -22.75
C ARG A 55 47.90 -17.55 -23.68
N PRO A 56 48.73 -18.05 -24.61
CA PRO A 56 48.35 -19.18 -25.44
C PRO A 56 48.01 -20.36 -24.54
N VAL A 57 46.71 -20.63 -24.38
CA VAL A 57 46.20 -21.88 -23.82
C VAL A 57 46.29 -22.88 -24.95
N ARG A 58 47.02 -23.98 -24.72
CA ARG A 58 47.13 -25.02 -25.75
C ARG A 58 45.79 -25.69 -25.94
N ALA A 59 45.45 -25.90 -27.21
CA ALA A 59 44.22 -26.54 -27.61
C ALA A 59 44.52 -27.57 -28.70
N TRP A 60 43.66 -28.58 -28.81
CA TRP A 60 43.81 -29.62 -29.81
C TRP A 60 42.45 -29.91 -30.44
N GLY A 61 42.41 -30.09 -31.76
CA GLY A 61 41.20 -30.48 -32.47
C GLY A 61 41.43 -31.65 -33.42
N SER A 62 40.39 -32.47 -33.60
CA SER A 62 40.42 -33.67 -34.44
C SER A 62 40.03 -33.43 -35.91
N TRP A 63 39.33 -32.34 -36.23
CA TRP A 63 38.86 -32.03 -37.58
C TRP A 63 40.00 -32.03 -38.61
N ALA A 64 41.12 -31.36 -38.33
CA ALA A 64 42.32 -31.36 -39.19
C ALA A 64 42.04 -31.20 -40.72
N GLY A 65 41.01 -30.44 -41.09
CA GLY A 65 40.62 -30.19 -42.49
C GLY A 65 39.55 -31.13 -43.07
N SER A 66 39.08 -32.15 -42.34
CA SER A 66 38.05 -33.10 -42.80
C SER A 66 37.33 -33.79 -41.63
N ASP A 67 36.01 -33.94 -41.72
CA ASP A 67 35.19 -34.71 -40.78
C ASP A 67 35.43 -36.23 -40.82
N LEU A 68 36.30 -36.72 -41.73
CA LEU A 68 36.71 -38.13 -41.80
C LEU A 68 37.91 -38.47 -40.90
N ASN A 69 38.52 -37.47 -40.28
CA ASN A 69 39.70 -37.64 -39.45
C ASN A 69 39.31 -38.19 -38.07
N THR A 70 40.00 -39.24 -37.63
CA THR A 70 39.79 -39.87 -36.32
C THR A 70 41.08 -39.87 -35.50
N GLY A 71 40.97 -40.07 -34.20
CA GLY A 71 42.12 -40.16 -33.30
C GLY A 71 41.74 -40.10 -31.82
N SER A 72 42.75 -40.08 -30.97
CA SER A 72 42.63 -39.84 -29.54
C SER A 72 43.67 -38.82 -29.08
N LEU A 73 43.32 -38.10 -28.02
CA LEU A 73 44.19 -37.18 -27.32
C LEU A 73 44.10 -37.49 -25.83
N THR A 74 45.25 -37.67 -25.20
CA THR A 74 45.37 -37.81 -23.75
C THR A 74 46.23 -36.68 -23.20
N LEU A 75 45.68 -35.91 -22.25
CA LEU A 75 46.38 -34.83 -21.54
C LEU A 75 46.65 -35.25 -20.10
N GLY A 76 47.91 -35.16 -19.66
CA GLY A 76 48.34 -35.53 -18.30
C GLY A 76 49.38 -36.65 -18.25
N PRO A 77 49.59 -37.26 -17.06
CA PRO A 77 48.80 -37.10 -15.84
C PRO A 77 49.03 -35.76 -15.10
N PHE A 78 48.04 -35.32 -14.34
CA PHE A 78 48.12 -34.15 -13.45
C PHE A 78 47.26 -34.36 -12.19
N PRO A 79 47.55 -33.70 -11.05
CA PRO A 79 46.78 -33.88 -9.83
C PRO A 79 45.35 -33.38 -10.02
N ALA A 80 44.38 -34.22 -9.66
CA ALA A 80 42.96 -33.93 -9.78
C ALA A 80 42.54 -32.73 -8.93
N PRO A 81 42.00 -31.65 -9.54
CA PRO A 81 41.39 -30.57 -8.80
C PRO A 81 40.02 -30.97 -8.25
N ALA A 82 39.43 -30.15 -7.38
CA ALA A 82 38.02 -30.33 -6.99
C ALA A 82 37.07 -30.15 -8.19
N HIS A 83 37.42 -29.22 -9.08
CA HIS A 83 36.71 -28.88 -10.31
C HIS A 83 37.72 -28.82 -11.47
N LEU A 84 37.58 -29.71 -12.44
CA LEU A 84 38.38 -29.74 -13.65
C LEU A 84 37.73 -28.82 -14.69
N ARG A 85 38.43 -27.74 -15.05
CA ARG A 85 37.95 -26.74 -15.99
C ARG A 85 38.80 -26.75 -17.25
N PHE A 86 38.18 -26.74 -18.42
CA PHE A 86 38.81 -26.68 -19.74
C PHE A 86 37.76 -26.26 -20.76
N ALA A 87 38.14 -25.75 -21.93
CA ALA A 87 37.20 -25.39 -22.97
C ALA A 87 37.07 -26.48 -24.03
N VAL A 88 35.86 -26.60 -24.58
CA VAL A 88 35.49 -27.57 -25.61
C VAL A 88 34.89 -26.84 -26.81
N GLY A 89 35.25 -27.31 -28.00
CA GLY A 89 34.63 -26.98 -29.28
C GLY A 89 34.21 -28.25 -30.03
N GLY A 90 33.42 -28.09 -31.10
CA GLY A 90 32.89 -29.20 -31.90
C GLY A 90 31.60 -29.80 -31.34
N TYR A 91 31.38 -31.09 -31.61
CA TYR A 91 30.10 -31.76 -31.38
C TYR A 91 30.18 -32.96 -30.41
N PRO A 92 30.73 -32.83 -29.18
CA PRO A 92 30.95 -33.96 -28.27
C PRO A 92 29.80 -34.96 -28.09
N PRO A 93 28.51 -34.58 -28.13
CA PRO A 93 27.40 -35.54 -28.05
C PRO A 93 27.24 -36.48 -29.25
N TYR A 94 27.92 -36.24 -30.37
CA TYR A 94 27.69 -37.00 -31.60
C TYR A 94 28.26 -38.42 -31.50
N PRO A 95 27.63 -39.41 -32.17
CA PRO A 95 28.12 -40.78 -32.17
C PRO A 95 29.57 -40.88 -32.64
N GLY A 96 30.37 -41.65 -31.91
CA GLY A 96 31.80 -41.84 -32.18
C GLY A 96 32.72 -40.84 -31.46
N LEU A 97 32.18 -39.78 -30.87
CA LEU A 97 32.95 -38.85 -30.03
C LEU A 97 32.81 -39.21 -28.55
N ALA A 98 33.89 -39.10 -27.79
CA ALA A 98 33.85 -39.25 -26.35
C ALA A 98 34.84 -38.33 -25.65
N LEU A 99 34.44 -37.83 -24.49
CA LEU A 99 35.26 -37.00 -23.62
C LEU A 99 35.15 -37.57 -22.20
N ARG A 100 36.29 -37.86 -21.57
CA ARG A 100 36.30 -38.50 -20.25
C ARG A 100 37.56 -38.16 -19.44
N VAL A 101 37.43 -38.27 -18.13
CA VAL A 101 38.56 -38.24 -17.19
C VAL A 101 38.88 -39.67 -16.78
N GLU A 102 40.15 -40.04 -16.79
CA GLU A 102 40.62 -41.37 -16.39
C GLU A 102 41.64 -41.25 -15.26
N ARG A 103 41.66 -42.24 -14.36
CA ARG A 103 42.72 -42.38 -13.36
C ARG A 103 43.76 -43.40 -13.84
N PRO A 104 44.99 -42.96 -14.16
CA PRO A 104 46.03 -43.83 -14.72
C PRO A 104 46.29 -45.06 -13.84
N GLY A 105 46.48 -46.22 -14.47
CA GLY A 105 46.73 -47.47 -13.75
C GLY A 105 45.50 -48.11 -13.10
N THR A 106 44.31 -47.55 -13.30
CA THR A 106 43.05 -48.10 -12.80
C THR A 106 41.99 -48.17 -13.90
N HIS A 107 40.90 -48.90 -13.69
CA HIS A 107 39.78 -48.97 -14.63
C HIS A 107 38.71 -47.90 -14.41
N GLU A 108 38.93 -46.96 -13.48
CA GLU A 108 37.92 -45.95 -13.15
C GLU A 108 37.96 -44.78 -14.14
N THR A 109 36.79 -44.43 -14.68
CA THR A 109 36.63 -43.33 -15.65
C THR A 109 35.37 -42.52 -15.34
N ILE A 110 35.40 -41.24 -15.68
CA ILE A 110 34.27 -40.31 -15.54
C ILE A 110 33.95 -39.74 -16.92
N PRO A 111 32.80 -40.06 -17.54
CA PRO A 111 32.39 -39.44 -18.78
C PRO A 111 32.07 -37.96 -18.56
N ILE A 112 32.44 -37.11 -19.51
CA ILE A 112 32.17 -35.67 -19.49
C ILE A 112 31.09 -35.37 -20.52
N ASN A 113 29.92 -34.97 -20.03
CA ASN A 113 28.79 -34.60 -20.88
C ASN A 113 28.93 -33.13 -21.31
N ALA A 114 29.61 -32.89 -22.42
CA ALA A 114 29.71 -31.57 -23.04
C ALA A 114 28.64 -31.40 -24.14
N PRO A 115 28.01 -30.23 -24.28
CA PRO A 115 27.01 -29.96 -25.32
C PRO A 115 27.66 -29.82 -26.70
N ALA A 116 26.87 -29.89 -27.77
CA ALA A 116 27.32 -29.51 -29.10
C ALA A 116 27.56 -28.00 -29.17
N VAL A 117 28.83 -27.60 -29.29
CA VAL A 117 29.26 -26.19 -29.27
C VAL A 117 29.52 -25.66 -30.69
N GLY A 118 29.81 -26.56 -31.64
CA GLY A 118 30.14 -26.23 -33.02
C GLY A 118 31.47 -25.48 -33.10
N GLU A 119 31.51 -24.41 -33.88
CA GLU A 119 32.71 -23.61 -34.16
C GLU A 119 33.03 -22.58 -33.06
N ARG A 120 32.35 -22.66 -31.92
CA ARG A 120 32.60 -21.81 -30.74
C ARG A 120 33.31 -22.60 -29.66
N TRP A 121 33.76 -21.88 -28.63
CA TRP A 121 34.35 -22.48 -27.44
C TRP A 121 33.44 -22.31 -26.24
N ARG A 122 33.30 -23.38 -25.45
CA ARG A 122 32.58 -23.36 -24.18
C ARG A 122 33.44 -23.93 -23.08
N VAL A 123 33.59 -23.18 -22.00
CA VAL A 123 34.25 -23.69 -20.79
C VAL A 123 33.33 -24.75 -20.14
N ILE A 124 33.88 -25.93 -19.97
CA ILE A 124 33.31 -27.03 -19.20
C ILE A 124 33.91 -27.00 -17.80
N ASP A 125 33.05 -27.22 -16.81
CA ASP A 125 33.42 -27.31 -15.40
C ASP A 125 32.93 -28.65 -14.88
N GLN A 126 33.86 -29.59 -14.71
CA GLN A 126 33.57 -30.96 -14.30
C GLN A 126 33.95 -31.15 -12.83
N GLN A 127 32.95 -31.43 -11.98
CA GLN A 127 33.22 -31.81 -10.59
C GLN A 127 33.92 -33.18 -10.57
N ILE A 128 35.01 -33.26 -9.82
CA ILE A 128 35.77 -34.49 -9.62
C ILE A 128 35.41 -35.11 -8.25
N PRO A 129 35.18 -36.43 -8.16
CA PRO A 129 34.88 -37.11 -6.92
C PRO A 129 35.88 -36.78 -5.82
N ALA A 130 35.40 -36.61 -4.59
CA ALA A 130 36.26 -36.26 -3.46
C ALA A 130 37.39 -37.27 -3.24
N THR A 131 37.15 -38.55 -3.55
CA THR A 131 38.13 -39.64 -3.47
C THR A 131 39.25 -39.56 -4.50
N TRP A 132 39.07 -38.80 -5.59
CA TRP A 132 40.10 -38.63 -6.62
C TRP A 132 40.93 -37.37 -6.40
N ARG A 133 40.51 -36.44 -5.53
CA ARG A 133 41.18 -35.13 -5.38
C ARG A 133 42.64 -35.30 -4.94
N GLY A 134 43.55 -34.69 -5.69
CA GLY A 134 45.00 -34.80 -5.48
C GLY A 134 45.66 -36.01 -6.15
N GLU A 135 44.90 -37.05 -6.51
CA GLU A 135 45.39 -38.20 -7.26
C GLU A 135 45.69 -37.84 -8.72
N PRO A 136 46.63 -38.53 -9.39
CA PRO A 136 46.90 -38.29 -10.80
C PRO A 136 45.70 -38.69 -11.66
N ILE A 137 45.28 -37.79 -12.56
CA ILE A 137 44.23 -38.04 -13.56
C ILE A 137 44.70 -37.62 -14.96
N GLN A 138 44.01 -38.12 -15.98
CA GLN A 138 44.20 -37.76 -17.39
C GLN A 138 42.87 -37.32 -18.00
N LEU A 139 42.92 -36.33 -18.88
CA LEU A 139 41.78 -35.91 -19.70
C LEU A 139 41.93 -36.54 -21.09
N VAL A 140 40.93 -37.31 -21.50
CA VAL A 140 40.94 -38.07 -22.76
C VAL A 140 39.82 -37.58 -23.68
N ALA A 141 40.17 -37.16 -24.88
CA ALA A 141 39.25 -36.91 -25.98
C ALA A 141 39.44 -37.99 -27.06
N LEU A 142 38.34 -38.56 -27.54
CA LEU A 142 38.33 -39.60 -28.56
C LEU A 142 37.41 -39.15 -29.69
N ASP A 143 37.90 -39.32 -30.92
CA ASP A 143 37.15 -39.12 -32.14
C ASP A 143 37.24 -40.36 -33.03
N ASN A 144 36.13 -41.09 -33.13
CA ASN A 144 35.92 -42.17 -34.08
C ASN A 144 34.77 -41.85 -35.05
N SER A 145 34.32 -40.60 -35.07
CA SER A 145 33.20 -40.19 -35.91
C SER A 145 33.64 -40.01 -37.36
N LYS A 146 32.73 -40.29 -38.29
CA LYS A 146 32.93 -40.06 -39.74
C LYS A 146 31.75 -39.35 -40.38
N VAL A 147 30.84 -38.84 -39.55
CA VAL A 147 29.67 -38.09 -40.01
C VAL A 147 30.03 -36.63 -40.17
N THR A 148 29.30 -35.91 -41.02
CA THR A 148 29.48 -34.45 -41.17
C THR A 148 29.28 -33.75 -39.81
N GLY A 149 30.24 -32.89 -39.44
CA GLY A 149 30.29 -32.28 -38.11
C GLY A 149 30.72 -33.23 -36.99
N GLY A 150 31.30 -34.40 -37.29
CA GLY A 150 31.80 -35.36 -36.31
C GLY A 150 33.22 -35.05 -35.85
N TRP A 151 33.47 -33.90 -35.23
CA TRP A 151 34.78 -33.55 -34.68
C TRP A 151 34.68 -32.94 -33.28
N ILE A 152 35.78 -32.97 -32.53
CA ILE A 152 35.90 -32.40 -31.19
C ILE A 152 37.21 -31.62 -31.04
N ALA A 153 37.18 -30.55 -30.24
CA ALA A 153 38.37 -29.86 -29.81
C ALA A 153 38.34 -29.60 -28.30
N ILE A 154 39.48 -29.69 -27.64
CA ILE A 154 39.61 -29.43 -26.21
C ILE A 154 40.87 -28.60 -25.91
N THR A 155 40.82 -27.80 -24.84
CA THR A 155 42.01 -27.12 -24.31
C THR A 155 42.70 -27.95 -23.24
N GLU A 156 43.92 -27.56 -22.88
CA GLU A 156 44.50 -27.99 -21.61
C GLU A 156 43.64 -27.45 -20.44
N PRO A 157 43.75 -28.04 -19.23
CA PRO A 157 43.05 -27.53 -18.06
C PRO A 157 43.37 -26.05 -17.83
N ILE A 158 42.35 -25.24 -17.53
CA ILE A 158 42.44 -23.78 -17.39
C ILE A 158 42.05 -23.30 -15.98
N ARG A 159 42.50 -22.10 -15.65
CA ARG A 159 42.07 -21.30 -14.50
C ARG A 159 41.64 -19.91 -14.96
N GLY A 160 40.86 -19.23 -14.14
CA GLY A 160 40.29 -17.92 -14.40
C GLY A 160 39.01 -17.97 -15.25
N GLY A 161 38.49 -16.79 -15.60
CA GLY A 161 37.23 -16.64 -16.32
C GLY A 161 36.00 -16.84 -15.43
N VAL A 162 34.82 -16.48 -15.96
CA VAL A 162 33.55 -16.58 -15.22
C VAL A 162 33.32 -18.04 -14.79
N GLY A 163 32.90 -18.23 -13.54
CA GLY A 163 32.81 -19.54 -12.89
C GLY A 163 34.03 -19.98 -12.09
N ASP A 164 35.20 -19.35 -12.24
CA ASP A 164 36.37 -19.69 -11.41
C ASP A 164 36.34 -18.96 -10.07
N GLY A 165 36.20 -19.71 -8.96
CA GLY A 165 36.29 -19.17 -7.61
C GLY A 165 35.48 -17.88 -7.42
N ALA A 166 36.15 -16.77 -7.09
CA ALA A 166 35.51 -15.47 -6.84
C ALA A 166 35.41 -14.55 -8.08
N THR A 167 35.66 -15.04 -9.29
CA THR A 167 35.71 -14.20 -10.50
C THR A 167 34.39 -13.49 -10.79
N GLY A 168 33.24 -14.18 -10.63
CA GLY A 168 31.92 -13.56 -10.80
C GLY A 168 31.65 -12.44 -9.79
N LEU A 169 32.14 -12.61 -8.55
CA LEU A 169 32.07 -11.58 -7.51
C LEU A 169 32.90 -10.36 -7.90
N TRP A 170 34.16 -10.54 -8.30
CA TRP A 170 35.03 -9.43 -8.71
C TRP A 170 34.45 -8.68 -9.91
N GLN A 171 33.89 -9.39 -10.89
CA GLN A 171 33.21 -8.78 -12.03
C GLN A 171 32.02 -7.93 -11.60
N SER A 172 31.18 -8.45 -10.70
CA SER A 172 30.02 -7.70 -10.20
C SER A 172 30.44 -6.53 -9.31
N LEU A 173 31.44 -6.68 -8.45
CA LEU A 173 31.95 -5.60 -7.59
C LEU A 173 32.64 -4.49 -8.40
N GLY A 174 33.43 -4.85 -9.42
CA GLY A 174 34.06 -3.89 -10.32
C GLY A 174 33.02 -3.07 -11.07
N ALA A 175 32.04 -3.73 -11.69
CA ALA A 175 30.93 -3.06 -12.36
C ALA A 175 30.08 -2.20 -11.40
N TRP A 176 29.77 -2.73 -10.20
CA TRP A 176 28.99 -2.03 -9.18
C TRP A 176 29.71 -0.80 -8.63
N ALA A 177 31.02 -0.87 -8.42
CA ALA A 177 31.83 0.25 -7.96
C ALA A 177 31.91 1.36 -9.02
N LEU A 178 32.16 1.02 -10.29
CA LEU A 178 32.17 1.99 -11.39
C LEU A 178 30.81 2.65 -11.58
N ASN A 179 29.72 1.87 -11.60
CA ASN A 179 28.36 2.41 -11.63
C ASN A 179 28.08 3.31 -10.42
N GLY A 180 28.45 2.87 -9.21
CA GLY A 180 28.26 3.62 -7.97
C GLY A 180 29.01 4.93 -7.95
N LEU A 181 30.21 4.99 -8.52
CA LEU A 181 30.98 6.23 -8.69
C LEU A 181 30.26 7.20 -9.63
N LEU A 182 29.87 6.74 -10.82
CA LEU A 182 29.24 7.58 -11.85
C LEU A 182 27.85 8.08 -11.40
N LEU A 183 26.98 7.17 -10.95
CA LEU A 183 25.65 7.50 -10.45
C LEU A 183 25.73 8.30 -9.14
N GLY A 184 26.71 8.02 -8.29
CA GLY A 184 26.97 8.75 -7.05
C GLY A 184 27.36 10.20 -7.29
N VAL A 185 28.16 10.49 -8.33
CA VAL A 185 28.47 11.87 -8.74
C VAL A 185 27.21 12.62 -9.16
N LEU A 186 26.37 12.00 -10.01
CA LEU A 186 25.09 12.59 -10.42
C LEU A 186 24.16 12.83 -9.23
N TRP A 187 24.09 11.85 -8.32
CA TRP A 187 23.27 11.95 -7.12
C TRP A 187 23.76 13.06 -6.18
N LEU A 188 25.07 13.16 -5.93
CA LEU A 188 25.64 14.24 -5.11
C LEU A 188 25.42 15.62 -5.75
N ALA A 189 25.52 15.72 -7.07
CA ALA A 189 25.19 16.94 -7.80
C ALA A 189 23.71 17.32 -7.58
N ALA A 190 22.80 16.36 -7.75
CA ALA A 190 21.37 16.57 -7.52
C ALA A 190 21.08 17.01 -6.07
N ILE A 191 21.70 16.38 -5.07
CA ILE A 191 21.55 16.77 -3.65
C ILE A 191 21.99 18.22 -3.43
N ARG A 192 23.14 18.63 -3.97
CA ARG A 192 23.64 20.01 -3.82
C ARG A 192 22.74 21.04 -4.49
N LEU A 193 22.19 20.71 -5.66
CA LEU A 193 21.27 21.58 -6.38
C LEU A 193 19.92 21.73 -5.68
N LEU A 194 19.41 20.63 -5.11
CA LEU A 194 18.11 20.61 -4.47
C LEU A 194 18.13 21.11 -3.02
N ALA A 195 19.25 20.98 -2.30
CA ALA A 195 19.33 21.33 -0.89
C ALA A 195 18.89 22.77 -0.55
N PRO A 196 19.22 23.81 -1.36
CA PRO A 196 18.76 25.18 -1.08
C PRO A 196 17.26 25.40 -1.28
N SER A 197 16.61 24.56 -2.10
CA SER A 197 15.23 24.78 -2.54
C SER A 197 14.16 24.40 -1.51
N CYS A 198 14.53 23.67 -0.46
CA CYS A 198 13.61 23.16 0.57
C CYS A 198 12.34 22.48 0.01
N LEU A 199 12.44 21.88 -1.18
CA LEU A 199 11.31 21.24 -1.87
C LEU A 199 10.76 20.02 -1.13
N VAL A 200 11.59 19.37 -0.33
CA VAL A 200 11.25 18.21 0.51
C VAL A 200 11.98 18.31 1.84
N PRO A 201 11.49 17.65 2.91
CA PRO A 201 12.23 17.60 4.17
C PRO A 201 13.57 16.89 3.99
N ALA A 202 14.59 17.25 4.79
CA ALA A 202 15.95 16.72 4.65
C ALA A 202 16.05 15.19 4.55
N PRO A 203 15.28 14.37 5.32
CA PRO A 203 15.30 12.91 5.19
C PRO A 203 14.85 12.35 3.83
N TRP A 204 14.07 13.12 3.07
CA TRP A 204 13.53 12.72 1.76
C TRP A 204 14.39 13.21 0.59
N LEU A 205 15.30 14.16 0.84
CA LEU A 205 16.20 14.67 -0.19
C LEU A 205 17.07 13.56 -0.84
N PRO A 206 17.59 12.56 -0.11
CA PRO A 206 18.27 11.40 -0.70
C PRO A 206 17.46 10.69 -1.79
N LEU A 207 16.16 10.44 -1.54
CA LEU A 207 15.27 9.80 -2.50
C LEU A 207 14.98 10.73 -3.69
N LEU A 208 14.76 12.03 -3.44
CA LEU A 208 14.55 13.00 -4.52
C LEU A 208 15.79 13.12 -5.41
N GLY A 209 16.99 13.05 -4.84
CA GLY A 209 18.24 13.00 -5.60
C GLY A 209 18.28 11.77 -6.53
N VAL A 210 17.88 10.59 -6.04
CA VAL A 210 17.74 9.40 -6.90
C VAL A 210 16.69 9.63 -7.99
N GLY A 211 15.56 10.28 -7.64
CA GLY A 211 14.52 10.65 -8.59
C GLY A 211 15.01 11.55 -9.72
N VAL A 212 15.87 12.53 -9.43
CA VAL A 212 16.50 13.38 -10.46
C VAL A 212 17.38 12.54 -11.39
N VAL A 213 18.23 11.67 -10.85
CA VAL A 213 19.07 10.79 -11.68
C VAL A 213 18.20 9.84 -12.51
N ALA A 214 17.10 9.33 -11.97
CA ALA A 214 16.15 8.51 -12.70
C ALA A 214 15.45 9.28 -13.83
N ALA A 215 15.05 10.54 -13.59
CA ALA A 215 14.50 11.40 -14.63
C ALA A 215 15.51 11.67 -15.77
N LEU A 216 16.79 11.86 -15.44
CA LEU A 216 17.88 11.94 -16.42
C LEU A 216 18.04 10.63 -17.19
N GLY A 217 17.89 9.48 -16.53
CA GLY A 217 17.84 8.16 -17.19
C GLY A 217 16.66 8.07 -18.16
N HIS A 218 15.49 8.55 -17.80
CA HIS A 218 14.33 8.61 -18.70
C HIS A 218 14.59 9.48 -19.93
N LEU A 219 15.26 10.62 -19.74
CA LEU A 219 15.70 11.46 -20.87
C LEU A 219 16.70 10.73 -21.77
N ALA A 220 17.69 10.05 -21.17
CA ALA A 220 18.68 9.27 -21.91
C ALA A 220 17.99 8.18 -22.75
N PHE A 221 17.00 7.46 -22.20
CA PHE A 221 16.21 6.48 -22.95
C PHE A 221 15.67 7.06 -24.26
N TRP A 222 15.04 8.24 -24.21
CA TRP A 222 14.49 8.87 -25.42
C TRP A 222 15.57 9.35 -26.39
N ALA A 223 16.72 9.83 -25.88
CA ALA A 223 17.85 10.20 -26.73
C ALA A 223 18.40 8.98 -27.50
N TYR A 224 18.55 7.83 -26.83
CA TYR A 224 18.94 6.59 -27.50
C TYR A 224 17.88 6.07 -28.46
N PHE A 225 16.60 6.16 -28.08
CA PHE A 225 15.49 5.78 -28.95
C PHE A 225 15.46 6.60 -30.25
N ALA A 226 15.78 7.89 -30.16
CA ALA A 226 15.92 8.73 -31.35
C ALA A 226 17.15 8.34 -32.18
N HIS A 227 18.32 8.18 -31.56
CA HIS A 227 19.53 7.70 -32.24
C HIS A 227 20.61 7.24 -31.22
N PRO A 228 21.35 6.14 -31.46
CA PRO A 228 22.38 5.66 -30.53
C PRO A 228 23.48 6.69 -30.22
N ALA A 229 23.98 7.38 -31.25
CA ALA A 229 25.01 8.41 -31.06
C ALA A 229 24.49 9.61 -30.24
N ALA A 230 23.22 10.00 -30.42
CA ALA A 230 22.62 11.06 -29.62
C ALA A 230 22.50 10.63 -28.15
N GLY A 231 22.09 9.38 -27.92
CA GLY A 231 22.08 8.77 -26.60
C GLY A 231 23.45 8.77 -25.91
N ILE A 232 24.51 8.34 -26.61
CA ILE A 232 25.89 8.34 -26.09
C ILE A 232 26.32 9.76 -25.69
N VAL A 233 26.12 10.73 -26.59
CA VAL A 233 26.47 12.13 -26.32
C VAL A 233 25.70 12.67 -25.11
N VAL A 234 24.38 12.44 -25.03
CA VAL A 234 23.56 12.88 -23.90
C VAL A 234 24.02 12.25 -22.59
N SER A 235 24.29 10.94 -22.54
CA SER A 235 24.82 10.28 -21.34
C SER A 235 26.16 10.88 -20.89
N LEU A 236 27.09 11.12 -21.82
CA LEU A 236 28.39 11.73 -21.50
C LEU A 236 28.23 13.18 -21.01
N LEU A 237 27.38 13.97 -21.64
CA LEU A 237 27.10 15.35 -21.21
C LEU A 237 26.45 15.39 -19.82
N ILE A 238 25.53 14.46 -19.51
CA ILE A 238 24.94 14.34 -18.18
C ILE A 238 26.01 14.03 -17.13
N LEU A 239 26.90 13.07 -17.41
CA LEU A 239 27.99 12.70 -16.49
C LEU A 239 28.99 13.85 -16.26
N LEU A 240 29.45 14.48 -17.34
CA LEU A 240 30.38 15.61 -17.28
C LEU A 240 29.75 16.83 -16.60
N GLY A 241 28.51 17.16 -16.98
CA GLY A 241 27.72 18.24 -16.37
C GLY A 241 27.46 18.01 -14.90
N GLY A 242 27.07 16.79 -14.51
CA GLY A 242 26.88 16.41 -13.11
C GLY A 242 28.17 16.50 -12.30
N GLY A 243 29.31 16.05 -12.85
CA GLY A 243 30.63 16.23 -12.25
C GLY A 243 30.96 17.71 -12.03
N GLY A 244 30.82 18.53 -13.07
CA GLY A 244 31.06 19.98 -12.99
C GLY A 244 30.15 20.68 -11.97
N LEU A 245 28.86 20.35 -11.96
CA LEU A 245 27.89 20.88 -11.00
C LEU A 245 28.21 20.45 -9.57
N TRP A 246 28.61 19.19 -9.35
CA TRP A 246 29.03 18.73 -8.04
C TRP A 246 30.26 19.48 -7.52
N PHE A 247 31.24 19.80 -8.37
CA PHE A 247 32.41 20.58 -7.95
C PHE A 247 32.09 22.07 -7.70
N ARG A 248 31.17 22.66 -8.48
CA ARG A 248 30.86 24.10 -8.40
C ARG A 248 29.77 24.44 -7.37
N ALA A 249 28.80 23.55 -7.17
CA ALA A 249 27.67 23.82 -6.27
C ALA A 249 28.12 23.83 -4.80
N ALA A 250 27.52 24.74 -4.04
CA ALA A 250 27.76 24.87 -2.60
C ALA A 250 27.50 23.54 -1.87
N ALA A 251 28.23 23.32 -0.78
CA ALA A 251 28.01 22.16 0.07
C ALA A 251 26.58 22.22 0.65
N PRO A 252 25.89 21.06 0.77
CA PRO A 252 24.55 21.05 1.34
C PRO A 252 24.64 21.38 2.84
N PRO A 253 23.55 21.90 3.44
CA PRO A 253 23.50 22.16 4.88
C PRO A 253 23.85 20.91 5.70
N PRO A 254 24.44 21.05 6.91
CA PRO A 254 24.90 19.91 7.71
C PRO A 254 23.85 18.84 7.99
N ALA A 255 22.59 19.25 8.20
CA ALA A 255 21.47 18.32 8.41
C ALA A 255 21.25 17.44 7.17
N VAL A 256 21.18 18.05 5.98
CA VAL A 256 21.06 17.33 4.71
C VAL A 256 22.27 16.42 4.48
N ALA A 257 23.48 16.94 4.70
CA ALA A 257 24.71 16.16 4.54
C ALA A 257 24.72 14.90 5.42
N THR A 258 24.22 15.01 6.65
CA THR A 258 24.14 13.90 7.61
C THR A 258 23.14 12.84 7.17
N GLU A 259 21.91 13.26 6.81
CA GLU A 259 20.86 12.33 6.33
C GLU A 259 21.30 11.64 5.03
N SER A 260 21.85 12.39 4.06
CA SER A 260 22.41 11.85 2.82
C SER A 260 23.57 10.89 3.05
N ALA A 261 24.50 11.20 3.97
CA ALA A 261 25.61 10.30 4.27
C ALA A 261 25.14 8.99 4.91
N ALA A 262 24.10 9.03 5.76
CA ALA A 262 23.52 7.82 6.35
C ALA A 262 22.92 6.90 5.27
N VAL A 263 22.10 7.46 4.37
CA VAL A 263 21.50 6.71 3.25
C VAL A 263 22.55 6.15 2.31
N ALA A 264 23.57 6.96 1.93
CA ALA A 264 24.65 6.50 1.05
C ALA A 264 25.46 5.35 1.66
N ARG A 265 25.81 5.44 2.96
CA ARG A 265 26.53 4.36 3.66
C ARG A 265 25.70 3.09 3.73
N LEU A 266 24.41 3.19 4.04
CA LEU A 266 23.50 2.05 4.05
C LEU A 266 23.40 1.40 2.67
N ALA A 267 23.17 2.18 1.61
CA ALA A 267 23.06 1.65 0.25
C ALA A 267 24.35 0.96 -0.22
N LEU A 268 25.52 1.57 0.05
CA LEU A 268 26.83 0.97 -0.24
C LEU A 268 27.01 -0.36 0.51
N LEU A 269 26.76 -0.36 1.82
CA LEU A 269 26.97 -1.54 2.66
C LEU A 269 26.00 -2.68 2.33
N ILE A 270 24.72 -2.36 2.12
CA ILE A 270 23.68 -3.33 1.75
C ILE A 270 23.97 -3.89 0.35
N GLY A 271 24.31 -3.04 -0.63
CA GLY A 271 24.67 -3.49 -1.97
C GLY A 271 25.89 -4.41 -1.97
N PHE A 272 26.93 -4.05 -1.23
CA PHE A 272 28.13 -4.88 -1.05
C PHE A 272 27.79 -6.24 -0.39
N PHE A 273 27.04 -6.21 0.70
CA PHE A 273 26.60 -7.41 1.41
C PHE A 273 25.78 -8.34 0.51
N TYR A 274 24.84 -7.79 -0.24
CA TYR A 274 24.00 -8.55 -1.17
C TYR A 274 24.80 -9.16 -2.31
N LEU A 275 25.74 -8.42 -2.92
CA LEU A 275 26.60 -8.98 -3.96
C LEU A 275 27.51 -10.09 -3.44
N ALA A 276 27.99 -9.98 -2.20
CA ALA A 276 28.77 -11.04 -1.57
C ALA A 276 27.94 -12.32 -1.34
N LEU A 277 26.71 -12.20 -0.83
CA LEU A 277 25.79 -13.34 -0.69
C LEU A 277 25.36 -13.92 -2.05
N PHE A 278 25.20 -13.05 -3.05
CA PHE A 278 24.80 -13.41 -4.40
C PHE A 278 25.83 -14.34 -5.06
N HIS A 279 27.12 -14.09 -4.83
CA HIS A 279 28.25 -14.89 -5.33
C HIS A 279 28.85 -15.85 -4.29
N LEU A 280 28.08 -16.22 -3.26
CA LEU A 280 28.56 -17.08 -2.18
C LEU A 280 29.06 -18.45 -2.70
N PHE A 281 28.43 -18.95 -3.76
CA PHE A 281 28.86 -20.14 -4.50
C PHE A 281 29.36 -19.71 -5.88
N PRO A 282 30.57 -20.14 -6.31
CA PRO A 282 31.05 -19.92 -7.66
C PRO A 282 30.05 -20.44 -8.71
N SER A 283 29.86 -19.69 -9.79
CA SER A 283 28.94 -20.07 -10.86
C SER A 283 29.39 -19.50 -12.20
N SER A 284 29.21 -20.28 -13.26
CA SER A 284 29.44 -19.85 -14.64
C SER A 284 28.26 -19.07 -15.23
N LEU A 285 27.14 -18.97 -14.50
CA LEU A 285 25.97 -18.21 -14.92
C LEU A 285 26.31 -16.72 -15.01
N ASP A 286 25.77 -16.04 -16.01
CA ASP A 286 25.86 -14.58 -16.06
C ASP A 286 25.03 -13.91 -14.95
N PHE A 287 25.14 -12.60 -14.82
CA PHE A 287 24.45 -11.85 -13.75
C PHE A 287 22.94 -12.11 -13.69
N TYR A 288 22.23 -12.10 -14.83
CA TYR A 288 20.77 -12.22 -14.86
C TYR A 288 20.32 -13.67 -14.64
N GLN A 289 21.03 -14.63 -15.22
CA GLN A 289 20.79 -16.05 -14.97
C GLN A 289 21.07 -16.43 -13.53
N LEU A 290 22.17 -15.92 -12.95
CA LEU A 290 22.46 -16.10 -11.53
C LEU A 290 21.38 -15.46 -10.67
N ALA A 291 20.90 -14.27 -11.00
CA ALA A 291 19.82 -13.59 -10.28
C ALA A 291 18.51 -14.39 -10.30
N ALA A 292 18.21 -15.06 -11.42
CA ALA A 292 17.04 -15.90 -11.56
C ALA A 292 17.15 -17.26 -10.85
N ASN A 293 18.38 -17.74 -10.60
CA ASN A 293 18.64 -19.12 -10.15
C ASN A 293 19.38 -19.25 -8.80
N ARG A 294 19.95 -18.17 -8.24
CA ARG A 294 20.79 -18.23 -7.03
C ARG A 294 19.99 -18.55 -5.78
N PHE A 295 18.89 -17.84 -5.58
CA PHE A 295 18.08 -17.99 -4.37
C PHE A 295 16.83 -18.82 -4.66
N ARG A 296 16.10 -18.50 -5.72
CA ARG A 296 15.04 -19.35 -6.27
C ARG A 296 15.52 -20.02 -7.54
N THR A 297 14.80 -21.04 -7.99
CA THR A 297 15.11 -21.80 -9.20
C THR A 297 14.15 -21.38 -10.31
N GLU A 298 14.66 -21.11 -11.51
CA GLU A 298 13.85 -20.87 -12.73
C GLU A 298 12.88 -19.67 -12.61
N LEU A 299 13.33 -18.56 -12.05
CA LEU A 299 12.56 -17.32 -12.18
C LEU A 299 12.49 -16.87 -13.65
N PRO A 300 11.38 -16.21 -14.06
CA PRO A 300 11.22 -15.73 -15.42
C PRO A 300 12.23 -14.63 -15.77
N THR A 301 12.42 -14.38 -17.06
CA THR A 301 13.42 -13.43 -17.61
C THR A 301 13.08 -11.95 -17.39
N ASP A 302 12.07 -11.63 -16.57
CA ASP A 302 11.63 -10.26 -16.27
C ASP A 302 12.75 -9.32 -15.78
N ASN A 303 13.78 -9.88 -15.13
CA ASN A 303 14.95 -9.13 -14.69
C ASN A 303 15.87 -8.68 -15.83
N GLU A 304 15.93 -9.45 -16.91
CA GLU A 304 16.80 -9.21 -18.06
C GLU A 304 16.16 -8.25 -19.08
N LEU A 305 14.82 -8.15 -19.11
CA LEU A 305 14.10 -7.32 -20.09
C LEU A 305 14.62 -5.88 -20.20
N PRO A 306 14.91 -5.15 -19.09
CA PRO A 306 15.48 -3.80 -19.18
C PRO A 306 16.84 -3.77 -19.87
N HIS A 307 17.68 -4.80 -19.66
CA HIS A 307 18.97 -4.95 -20.32
C HIS A 307 18.83 -5.24 -21.81
N THR A 308 17.89 -6.10 -22.20
CA THR A 308 17.60 -6.36 -23.61
C THR A 308 17.17 -5.09 -24.33
N VAL A 309 16.31 -4.28 -23.71
CA VAL A 309 15.92 -2.98 -24.30
C VAL A 309 17.11 -2.02 -24.38
N ALA A 310 17.89 -1.88 -23.31
CA ALA A 310 19.04 -0.97 -23.27
C ALA A 310 20.15 -1.38 -24.26
N SER A 311 20.47 -2.67 -24.38
CA SER A 311 21.47 -3.18 -25.32
C SER A 311 21.09 -2.91 -26.77
N ARG A 312 19.82 -3.12 -27.14
CA ARG A 312 19.32 -2.87 -28.50
C ARG A 312 19.32 -1.38 -28.84
N LEU A 313 18.90 -0.54 -27.89
CA LEU A 313 19.01 0.91 -28.02
C LEU A 313 20.46 1.38 -28.19
N TYR A 314 21.39 0.81 -27.43
CA TYR A 314 22.81 1.12 -27.54
C TYR A 314 23.39 0.66 -28.89
N ALA A 315 22.93 -0.48 -29.41
CA ALA A 315 23.34 -1.04 -30.70
C ALA A 315 22.65 -0.40 -31.93
N GLY A 316 21.61 0.41 -31.72
CA GLY A 316 20.79 0.96 -32.82
C GLY A 316 19.84 -0.04 -33.46
N GLU A 317 19.48 -1.09 -32.73
CA GLU A 317 18.52 -2.09 -33.17
C GLU A 317 17.07 -1.66 -32.88
N SER A 318 16.15 -2.09 -33.75
CA SER A 318 14.71 -1.86 -33.57
C SER A 318 14.19 -2.53 -32.30
N LEU A 319 13.41 -1.83 -31.49
CA LEU A 319 12.80 -2.42 -30.29
C LEU A 319 11.64 -3.37 -30.59
N ARG A 320 11.01 -3.28 -31.77
CA ARG A 320 9.90 -4.18 -32.16
C ARG A 320 10.41 -5.61 -32.38
N GLN A 321 9.79 -6.57 -31.71
CA GLN A 321 10.00 -8.01 -31.92
C GLN A 321 8.64 -8.71 -31.96
N PRO A 322 8.07 -8.93 -33.17
CA PRO A 322 6.74 -9.52 -33.31
C PRO A 322 6.63 -10.91 -32.65
N ASP A 323 7.69 -11.71 -32.75
CA ASP A 323 7.72 -13.11 -32.29
C ASP A 323 8.19 -13.26 -30.82
N ALA A 324 8.51 -12.16 -30.14
CA ALA A 324 8.89 -12.21 -28.73
C ALA A 324 7.65 -12.42 -27.85
N ASP A 325 7.78 -13.22 -26.78
CA ASP A 325 6.71 -13.34 -25.79
C ASP A 325 6.38 -11.95 -25.22
N TRP A 326 7.37 -11.23 -24.67
CA TRP A 326 7.16 -9.87 -24.18
C TRP A 326 7.35 -8.81 -25.27
N LEU A 327 6.39 -7.91 -25.42
CA LEU A 327 6.54 -6.73 -26.27
C LEU A 327 7.39 -5.67 -25.55
N SER A 328 8.06 -4.81 -26.32
CA SER A 328 8.87 -3.73 -25.74
C SER A 328 8.00 -2.74 -24.95
N SER A 329 6.72 -2.60 -25.32
CA SER A 329 5.72 -1.80 -24.61
C SER A 329 5.23 -2.38 -23.29
N ASP A 330 5.46 -3.66 -22.99
CA ASP A 330 4.87 -4.35 -21.84
C ASP A 330 5.55 -4.01 -20.51
N ARG A 331 6.73 -3.37 -20.54
CA ARG A 331 7.51 -3.00 -19.36
C ARG A 331 7.99 -1.55 -19.45
N PRO A 332 7.80 -0.73 -18.39
CA PRO A 332 8.21 0.67 -18.41
C PRO A 332 9.72 0.91 -18.60
N PRO A 333 10.13 2.08 -19.13
CA PRO A 333 11.48 2.28 -19.70
C PRO A 333 12.51 2.80 -18.70
N LEU A 334 12.12 3.17 -17.47
CA LEU A 334 12.99 3.93 -16.57
C LEU A 334 14.29 3.21 -16.22
N GLN A 335 14.22 1.89 -15.98
CA GLN A 335 15.43 1.11 -15.65
C GLN A 335 16.37 0.98 -16.85
N SER A 336 15.85 0.81 -18.07
CA SER A 336 16.68 0.79 -19.29
C SER A 336 17.39 2.13 -19.50
N GLY A 337 16.67 3.23 -19.33
CA GLY A 337 17.25 4.57 -19.36
C GLY A 337 18.31 4.81 -18.28
N TRP A 338 18.07 4.33 -17.06
CA TRP A 338 19.03 4.36 -15.96
C TRP A 338 20.33 3.62 -16.30
N GLN A 339 20.23 2.42 -16.90
CA GLN A 339 21.40 1.64 -17.33
C GLN A 339 22.22 2.37 -18.40
N LEU A 340 21.55 3.05 -19.33
CA LEU A 340 22.18 3.78 -20.43
C LEU A 340 22.97 5.03 -19.99
N LEU A 341 22.74 5.55 -18.78
CA LEU A 341 23.51 6.67 -18.25
C LEU A 341 25.00 6.35 -18.11
N THR A 342 25.34 5.16 -17.60
CA THR A 342 26.72 4.77 -17.32
C THR A 342 27.31 3.82 -18.37
N TRP A 343 26.46 3.19 -19.18
CA TRP A 343 26.87 2.19 -20.16
C TRP A 343 28.03 2.63 -21.06
N PRO A 344 28.04 3.85 -21.67
CA PRO A 344 29.15 4.24 -22.56
C PRO A 344 30.52 4.24 -21.88
N VAL A 345 30.57 4.67 -20.62
CA VAL A 345 31.81 4.70 -19.85
C VAL A 345 32.23 3.28 -19.48
N LEU A 346 31.29 2.43 -19.04
CA LEU A 346 31.61 1.04 -18.69
C LEU A 346 32.08 0.24 -19.92
N ALA A 347 31.52 0.51 -21.11
CA ALA A 347 31.95 -0.08 -22.36
C ALA A 347 33.40 0.35 -22.71
N LEU A 348 33.77 1.61 -22.48
CA LEU A 348 35.14 2.10 -22.66
C LEU A 348 36.15 1.36 -21.74
N PHE A 349 35.71 0.96 -20.55
CA PHE A 349 36.51 0.16 -19.61
C PHE A 349 36.44 -1.35 -19.87
N ASP A 350 35.83 -1.80 -20.97
CA ASP A 350 35.69 -3.21 -21.34
C ASP A 350 35.05 -4.04 -20.21
N VAL A 351 34.02 -3.45 -19.57
CA VAL A 351 33.17 -4.15 -18.60
C VAL A 351 32.09 -4.89 -19.37
N ALA A 352 31.91 -6.18 -19.08
CA ALA A 352 30.90 -6.99 -19.75
C ALA A 352 29.48 -6.38 -19.61
N PRO A 353 28.65 -6.36 -20.67
CA PRO A 353 27.35 -5.68 -20.67
C PRO A 353 26.38 -6.13 -19.58
N ARG A 354 26.27 -7.45 -19.34
CA ARG A 354 25.33 -8.03 -18.37
C ARG A 354 25.59 -7.59 -16.93
N PRO A 355 26.81 -7.73 -16.35
CA PRO A 355 27.10 -7.18 -15.02
C PRO A 355 27.09 -5.65 -14.98
N ALA A 356 27.44 -4.96 -16.07
CA ALA A 356 27.34 -3.51 -16.17
C ALA A 356 25.90 -3.02 -15.97
N SER A 357 24.95 -3.55 -16.74
CA SER A 357 23.53 -3.18 -16.62
C SER A 357 22.86 -3.76 -15.37
N GLY A 358 23.24 -4.96 -14.95
CA GLY A 358 22.71 -5.63 -13.76
C GLY A 358 23.03 -4.85 -12.49
N THR A 359 24.28 -4.45 -12.32
CA THR A 359 24.69 -3.68 -11.14
C THR A 359 24.17 -2.23 -11.16
N ALA A 360 23.97 -1.64 -12.34
CA ALA A 360 23.23 -0.37 -12.46
C ALA A 360 21.77 -0.53 -12.00
N GLY A 361 21.08 -1.61 -12.42
CA GLY A 361 19.73 -1.94 -11.96
C GLY A 361 19.66 -2.19 -10.45
N LEU A 362 20.69 -2.82 -9.87
CA LEU A 362 20.82 -3.01 -8.42
C LEU A 362 20.89 -1.68 -7.68
N TRP A 363 21.68 -0.71 -8.18
CA TRP A 363 21.73 0.65 -7.63
C TRP A 363 20.36 1.35 -7.66
N LEU A 364 19.60 1.16 -8.74
CA LEU A 364 18.23 1.70 -8.82
C LEU A 364 17.31 1.03 -7.79
N GLN A 365 17.39 -0.29 -7.60
CA GLN A 365 16.59 -0.98 -6.60
C GLN A 365 16.88 -0.48 -5.19
N LEU A 366 18.16 -0.19 -4.87
CA LEU A 366 18.57 0.37 -3.57
C LEU A 366 17.94 1.74 -3.24
N ALA A 367 17.18 2.37 -4.15
CA ALA A 367 16.31 3.51 -3.84
C ALA A 367 15.37 3.23 -2.66
N TRP A 368 14.99 1.97 -2.43
CA TRP A 368 14.17 1.57 -1.27
C TRP A 368 14.82 1.97 0.07
N VAL A 369 16.15 1.97 0.16
CA VAL A 369 16.90 2.37 1.37
C VAL A 369 16.56 3.81 1.75
N ALA A 370 16.56 4.72 0.77
CA ALA A 370 16.22 6.13 0.97
C ALA A 370 14.75 6.30 1.38
N ALA A 371 13.83 5.54 0.78
CA ALA A 371 12.41 5.60 1.10
C ALA A 371 12.09 5.06 2.49
N VAL A 372 12.62 3.89 2.88
CA VAL A 372 12.45 3.31 4.21
C VAL A 372 13.03 4.26 5.27
N TYR A 373 14.23 4.78 5.03
CA TYR A 373 14.86 5.75 5.92
C TYR A 373 14.00 7.02 6.08
N GLY A 374 13.54 7.61 4.97
CA GLY A 374 12.68 8.79 4.95
C GLY A 374 11.35 8.58 5.69
N LEU A 375 10.69 7.42 5.50
CA LEU A 375 9.47 7.09 6.23
C LEU A 375 9.73 6.93 7.73
N LEU A 376 10.75 6.17 8.15
CA LEU A 376 11.08 6.00 9.57
C LEU A 376 11.40 7.36 10.24
N ARG A 377 12.09 8.26 9.53
CA ARG A 377 12.32 9.64 9.99
C ARG A 377 11.04 10.46 10.09
N THR A 378 10.10 10.25 9.17
CA THR A 378 8.75 10.88 9.21
C THR A 378 7.92 10.36 10.38
N LEU A 379 8.08 9.09 10.74
CA LEU A 379 7.56 8.47 11.97
C LEU A 379 8.37 8.85 13.22
N GLN A 380 9.21 9.88 13.13
CA GLN A 380 9.97 10.50 14.23
C GLN A 380 11.04 9.63 14.88
N LEU A 381 11.49 8.55 14.23
CA LEU A 381 12.64 7.80 14.72
C LEU A 381 13.91 8.63 14.58
N HIS A 382 14.77 8.62 15.61
CA HIS A 382 16.08 9.26 15.56
C HIS A 382 16.93 8.75 14.37
N PRO A 383 17.75 9.58 13.68
CA PRO A 383 18.55 9.19 12.51
C PRO A 383 19.29 7.85 12.65
N ARG A 384 20.00 7.65 13.77
CA ARG A 384 20.74 6.40 14.04
C ARG A 384 19.81 5.20 14.23
N ARG A 385 18.60 5.39 14.78
CA ARG A 385 17.59 4.34 14.94
C ARG A 385 16.95 3.98 13.61
N ALA A 386 16.64 4.98 12.78
CA ALA A 386 16.15 4.77 11.43
C ALA A 386 17.18 3.97 10.60
N ALA A 387 18.47 4.34 10.66
CA ALA A 387 19.53 3.60 9.99
C ALA A 387 19.65 2.15 10.48
N ALA A 388 19.55 1.93 11.80
CA ALA A 388 19.57 0.59 12.38
C ALA A 388 18.40 -0.27 11.92
N TRP A 389 17.18 0.26 11.88
CA TRP A 389 16.02 -0.48 11.38
C TRP A 389 16.12 -0.77 9.88
N VAL A 390 16.66 0.16 9.07
CA VAL A 390 16.97 -0.12 7.66
C VAL A 390 17.96 -1.29 7.53
N ALA A 391 18.99 -1.35 8.37
CA ALA A 391 19.95 -2.46 8.39
C ALA A 391 19.28 -3.80 8.76
N VAL A 392 18.35 -3.80 9.73
CA VAL A 392 17.57 -5.01 10.08
C VAL A 392 16.63 -5.43 8.94
N ILE A 393 15.94 -4.48 8.32
CA ILE A 393 15.07 -4.73 7.15
C ILE A 393 15.88 -5.34 5.99
N ALA A 394 17.11 -4.88 5.79
CA ALA A 394 18.00 -5.41 4.76
C ALA A 394 18.36 -6.90 4.97
N MET A 395 18.20 -7.45 6.17
CA MET A 395 18.43 -8.87 6.42
C MET A 395 17.24 -9.75 5.98
N GLY A 396 16.11 -9.14 5.61
CA GLY A 396 14.94 -9.86 5.11
C GLY A 396 15.12 -10.37 3.68
N GLY A 397 14.75 -11.63 3.45
CA GLY A 397 14.80 -12.31 2.16
C GLY A 397 14.10 -11.57 1.01
N PHE A 398 12.98 -10.93 1.32
CA PHE A 398 12.23 -10.08 0.39
C PHE A 398 13.14 -8.99 -0.23
N PHE A 399 13.88 -8.24 0.59
CA PHE A 399 14.74 -7.15 0.09
C PHE A 399 15.98 -7.68 -0.62
N LEU A 400 16.58 -8.76 -0.12
CA LEU A 400 17.72 -9.43 -0.76
C LEU A 400 17.35 -9.86 -2.19
N GLN A 401 16.35 -10.72 -2.33
CA GLN A 401 15.93 -11.26 -3.63
C GLN A 401 15.54 -10.15 -4.60
N HIS A 402 14.70 -9.21 -4.18
CA HIS A 402 14.18 -8.21 -5.11
C HIS A 402 15.19 -7.13 -5.46
N THR A 403 16.23 -6.93 -4.64
CA THR A 403 17.35 -6.04 -4.98
C THR A 403 18.29 -6.70 -5.99
N THR A 404 18.66 -7.97 -5.80
CA THR A 404 19.59 -8.69 -6.70
C THR A 404 18.91 -9.17 -7.98
N PHE A 405 17.61 -9.45 -7.94
CA PHE A 405 16.82 -9.79 -9.12
C PHE A 405 16.64 -8.58 -10.05
N THR A 406 16.83 -7.34 -9.59
CA THR A 406 16.79 -6.13 -10.44
C THR A 406 15.51 -5.95 -11.26
N TRP A 407 14.39 -6.49 -10.77
CA TRP A 407 13.06 -6.20 -11.32
C TRP A 407 12.57 -4.89 -10.68
N PRO A 408 12.23 -3.82 -11.44
CA PRO A 408 12.12 -2.43 -10.96
C PRO A 408 11.02 -2.08 -9.95
N LYS A 409 10.55 -3.06 -9.18
CA LYS A 409 9.47 -2.91 -8.21
C LYS A 409 9.90 -2.26 -6.90
N LEU A 410 11.12 -2.48 -6.42
CA LEU A 410 11.60 -1.81 -5.20
C LEU A 410 11.85 -0.32 -5.46
N SER A 411 12.40 0.03 -6.62
CA SER A 411 12.49 1.43 -7.06
C SER A 411 11.11 2.06 -7.25
N ALA A 412 10.17 1.33 -7.87
CA ALA A 412 8.79 1.79 -8.01
C ALA A 412 8.16 2.09 -6.63
N ALA A 413 8.29 1.15 -5.70
CA ALA A 413 7.81 1.28 -4.32
C ALA A 413 8.45 2.47 -3.60
N ALA A 414 9.76 2.66 -3.76
CA ALA A 414 10.48 3.75 -3.14
C ALA A 414 9.90 5.11 -3.54
N PHE A 415 9.73 5.34 -4.85
CA PHE A 415 9.16 6.59 -5.35
C PHE A 415 7.67 6.76 -4.96
N ALA A 416 6.89 5.68 -4.97
CA ALA A 416 5.50 5.71 -4.50
C ALA A 416 5.38 6.09 -3.02
N CYS A 417 6.26 5.56 -2.16
CA CYS A 417 6.33 5.92 -0.75
C CYS A 417 6.73 7.39 -0.54
N GLY A 418 7.64 7.92 -1.39
CA GLY A 418 7.95 9.35 -1.42
C GLY A 418 6.75 10.21 -1.81
N ALA A 419 6.01 9.82 -2.84
CA ALA A 419 4.77 10.50 -3.25
C ALA A 419 3.72 10.48 -2.13
N PHE A 420 3.49 9.30 -1.52
CA PHE A 420 2.61 9.13 -0.37
C PHE A 420 2.99 10.07 0.79
N ALA A 421 4.26 10.11 1.16
CA ALA A 421 4.74 10.95 2.25
C ALA A 421 4.49 12.45 1.99
N LEU A 422 4.74 12.92 0.77
CA LEU A 422 4.51 14.33 0.41
C LEU A 422 3.01 14.67 0.29
N TRP A 423 2.17 13.72 -0.09
CA TRP A 423 0.74 13.95 -0.31
C TRP A 423 -0.12 13.80 0.94
N VAL A 424 0.25 12.89 1.84
CA VAL A 424 -0.58 12.45 2.97
C VAL A 424 0.06 12.80 4.31
N LEU A 425 1.36 12.59 4.47
CA LEU A 425 2.03 12.79 5.76
C LEU A 425 2.35 14.28 6.01
N PRO A 426 2.44 14.70 7.28
CA PRO A 426 2.88 16.06 7.61
C PRO A 426 4.28 16.33 7.08
N THR A 427 4.45 17.44 6.36
CA THR A 427 5.74 17.88 5.79
C THR A 427 6.07 19.30 6.25
N PRO A 428 6.54 19.47 7.51
CA PRO A 428 6.79 20.79 8.08
C PRO A 428 7.81 21.57 7.25
N GLY A 429 7.53 22.85 7.01
CA GLY A 429 8.42 23.74 6.28
C GLY A 429 8.44 23.58 4.76
N VAL A 430 7.64 22.66 4.19
CA VAL A 430 7.51 22.49 2.75
C VAL A 430 6.20 23.10 2.26
N PRO A 431 6.22 24.01 1.26
CA PRO A 431 5.00 24.53 0.67
C PRO A 431 4.14 23.41 0.07
N ARG A 432 2.84 23.38 0.41
CA ARG A 432 1.93 22.32 -0.05
C ARG A 432 1.92 22.13 -1.57
N ARG A 433 1.97 23.23 -2.34
CA ARG A 433 2.06 23.17 -3.80
C ARG A 433 3.32 22.42 -4.26
N SER A 434 4.47 22.73 -3.68
CA SER A 434 5.73 22.03 -3.98
C SER A 434 5.65 20.55 -3.64
N ALA A 435 5.09 20.21 -2.47
CA ALA A 435 4.89 18.82 -2.06
C ALA A 435 4.00 18.05 -3.06
N LEU A 436 2.92 18.66 -3.55
CA LEU A 436 2.05 18.06 -4.56
C LEU A 436 2.78 17.79 -5.89
N LEU A 437 3.52 18.79 -6.41
CA LEU A 437 4.22 18.69 -7.69
C LEU A 437 5.40 17.72 -7.64
N VAL A 438 6.22 17.79 -6.58
CA VAL A 438 7.33 16.85 -6.38
C VAL A 438 6.80 15.44 -6.15
N GLY A 439 5.74 15.29 -5.35
CA GLY A 439 5.07 13.99 -5.17
C GLY A 439 4.53 13.43 -6.50
N ALA A 440 4.02 14.27 -7.40
CA ALA A 440 3.61 13.83 -8.74
C ALA A 440 4.77 13.39 -9.63
N GLY A 441 5.91 14.09 -9.56
CA GLY A 441 7.13 13.66 -10.24
C GLY A 441 7.61 12.29 -9.74
N LEU A 442 7.65 12.09 -8.42
CA LEU A 442 7.99 10.78 -7.84
C LEU A 442 6.95 9.72 -8.23
N ALA A 443 5.66 10.04 -8.20
CA ALA A 443 4.62 9.09 -8.62
C ALA A 443 4.79 8.67 -10.09
N ALA A 444 5.13 9.61 -10.98
CA ALA A 444 5.40 9.33 -12.39
C ALA A 444 6.65 8.46 -12.57
N LEU A 445 7.73 8.73 -11.85
CA LEU A 445 8.92 7.87 -11.86
C LEU A 445 8.63 6.48 -11.30
N GLY A 446 7.79 6.38 -10.27
CA GLY A 446 7.29 5.10 -9.78
C GLY A 446 6.53 4.33 -10.86
N TRP A 447 5.59 5.01 -11.53
CA TRP A 447 4.81 4.44 -12.64
C TRP A 447 5.69 3.96 -13.80
N LEU A 448 6.67 4.79 -14.19
CA LEU A 448 7.67 4.50 -15.22
C LEU A 448 8.72 3.46 -14.78
N SER A 449 8.74 3.07 -13.50
CA SER A 449 9.53 1.94 -13.03
C SER A 449 8.74 0.63 -13.18
N HIS A 450 7.49 0.59 -12.68
CA HIS A 450 6.68 -0.62 -12.71
C HIS A 450 5.17 -0.33 -12.51
N GLY A 451 4.32 -0.90 -13.38
CA GLY A 451 2.85 -0.66 -13.37
C GLY A 451 2.09 -1.25 -12.17
N GLY A 452 2.65 -2.25 -11.49
CA GLY A 452 2.07 -2.85 -10.27
C GLY A 452 1.79 -1.87 -9.12
N LEU A 453 2.32 -0.64 -9.18
CA LEU A 453 1.95 0.45 -8.27
C LEU A 453 0.50 0.92 -8.40
N ALA A 454 -0.20 0.57 -9.48
CA ALA A 454 -1.59 0.95 -9.72
C ALA A 454 -2.47 0.71 -8.49
N PHE A 455 -2.30 -0.44 -7.81
CA PHE A 455 -3.05 -0.77 -6.60
C PHE A 455 -2.84 0.24 -5.47
N SER A 456 -1.59 0.66 -5.23
CA SER A 456 -1.29 1.63 -4.17
C SER A 456 -1.72 3.05 -4.52
N PHE A 457 -1.68 3.46 -5.78
CA PHE A 457 -2.18 4.77 -6.19
C PHE A 457 -3.71 4.84 -6.20
N LEU A 458 -4.39 3.77 -6.61
CA LEU A 458 -5.85 3.69 -6.52
C LEU A 458 -6.33 3.80 -5.06
N ALA A 459 -5.60 3.23 -4.11
CA ALA A 459 -5.88 3.40 -2.68
C ALA A 459 -5.79 4.86 -2.20
N LEU A 460 -5.09 5.75 -2.93
CA LEU A 460 -5.01 7.19 -2.63
C LEU A 460 -6.08 8.03 -3.34
N ALA A 461 -6.81 7.47 -4.31
CA ALA A 461 -7.81 8.21 -5.07
C ALA A 461 -8.89 8.87 -4.18
N PRO A 462 -9.46 8.19 -3.16
CA PRO A 462 -10.44 8.83 -2.27
C PRO A 462 -9.87 10.03 -1.51
N TRP A 463 -8.61 9.95 -1.07
CA TRP A 463 -7.92 11.05 -0.41
C TRP A 463 -7.72 12.25 -1.34
N ILE A 464 -7.24 11.99 -2.57
CA ILE A 464 -7.02 13.03 -3.59
C ILE A 464 -8.33 13.73 -3.95
N LEU A 465 -9.41 12.98 -4.16
CA LEU A 465 -10.73 13.51 -4.46
C LEU A 465 -11.26 14.36 -3.30
N TRP A 466 -11.14 13.87 -2.06
CA TRP A 466 -11.53 14.62 -0.87
C TRP A 466 -10.74 15.93 -0.71
N ARG A 467 -9.42 15.91 -0.91
CA ARG A 467 -8.57 17.13 -0.88
C ARG A 467 -8.94 18.10 -1.99
N SER A 468 -9.23 17.59 -3.19
CA SER A 468 -9.67 18.41 -4.33
C SER A 468 -10.98 19.13 -4.00
N TRP A 469 -11.94 18.42 -3.39
CA TRP A 469 -13.21 19.00 -2.94
C TRP A 469 -13.03 20.02 -1.80
N ARG A 470 -12.01 19.86 -0.96
CA ARG A 470 -11.59 20.83 0.07
C ARG A 470 -10.90 22.09 -0.50
N GLY A 471 -10.83 22.25 -1.82
CA GLY A 471 -10.27 23.43 -2.48
C GLY A 471 -8.86 23.25 -3.04
N GLU A 472 -8.24 22.07 -2.91
CA GLU A 472 -6.91 21.82 -3.49
C GLU A 472 -6.94 21.40 -4.97
N TRP A 473 -8.09 21.44 -5.65
CA TRP A 473 -8.24 20.90 -7.01
C TRP A 473 -7.25 21.50 -8.02
N ARG A 474 -6.89 22.79 -7.90
CA ARG A 474 -5.88 23.43 -8.77
C ARG A 474 -4.49 22.83 -8.57
N GLY A 475 -4.15 22.53 -7.32
CA GLY A 475 -2.88 21.88 -6.98
C GLY A 475 -2.82 20.46 -7.50
N TRP A 476 -3.92 19.71 -7.35
CA TRP A 476 -4.04 18.35 -7.87
C TRP A 476 -4.12 18.28 -9.40
N LEU A 477 -4.74 19.26 -10.05
CA LEU A 477 -4.70 19.40 -11.50
C LEU A 477 -3.28 19.65 -11.99
N ALA A 478 -2.54 20.57 -11.35
CA ALA A 478 -1.14 20.81 -11.69
C ALA A 478 -0.27 19.56 -11.43
N ALA A 479 -0.53 18.83 -10.35
CA ALA A 479 0.11 17.54 -10.07
C ALA A 479 -0.21 16.50 -11.16
N ALA A 480 -1.46 16.39 -11.60
CA ALA A 480 -1.87 15.52 -12.69
C ALA A 480 -1.20 15.90 -14.01
N LEU A 481 -1.03 17.20 -14.30
CA LEU A 481 -0.30 17.68 -15.47
C LEU A 481 1.19 17.34 -15.41
N VAL A 482 1.84 17.45 -14.25
CA VAL A 482 3.23 17.01 -14.08
C VAL A 482 3.36 15.51 -14.28
N PHE A 483 2.49 14.72 -13.65
CA PHE A 483 2.48 13.26 -13.81
C PHE A 483 2.28 12.87 -15.29
N GLY A 484 1.31 13.53 -15.94
CA GLY A 484 1.00 13.35 -17.35
C GLY A 484 2.18 13.73 -18.25
N ALA A 485 2.81 14.89 -18.06
CA ALA A 485 3.94 15.34 -18.87
C ALA A 485 5.13 14.36 -18.81
N VAL A 486 5.40 13.79 -17.64
CA VAL A 486 6.48 12.81 -17.47
C VAL A 486 6.12 11.44 -18.05
N SER A 487 4.86 11.00 -17.89
CA SER A 487 4.43 9.65 -18.30
C SER A 487 3.93 9.56 -19.75
N ALA A 488 3.49 10.67 -20.34
CA ALA A 488 2.87 10.73 -21.66
C ALA A 488 3.76 10.20 -22.79
N PRO A 489 5.08 10.48 -22.85
CA PRO A 489 5.93 9.93 -23.91
C PRO A 489 5.89 8.41 -23.94
N TRP A 490 5.89 7.76 -22.77
CA TRP A 490 5.80 6.31 -22.68
C TRP A 490 4.41 5.80 -23.09
N LEU A 491 3.34 6.46 -22.63
CA LEU A 491 1.97 6.10 -23.04
C LEU A 491 1.79 6.23 -24.57
N ALA A 492 2.37 7.27 -25.18
CA ALA A 492 2.37 7.45 -26.62
C ALA A 492 3.14 6.32 -27.31
N TYR A 493 4.31 5.92 -26.80
CA TYR A 493 5.06 4.76 -27.32
C TYR A 493 4.25 3.47 -27.29
N GLN A 494 3.57 3.18 -26.17
CA GLN A 494 2.71 2.01 -26.02
C GLN A 494 1.50 2.00 -26.96
N LYS A 495 1.10 3.15 -27.52
CA LYS A 495 -0.07 3.25 -28.42
C LYS A 495 0.30 3.42 -29.89
N LEU A 496 1.41 4.10 -30.16
CA LEU A 496 1.80 4.51 -31.50
C LEU A 496 2.98 3.70 -32.04
N TYR A 497 3.92 3.28 -31.18
CA TYR A 497 5.11 2.57 -31.62
C TYR A 497 5.00 1.06 -31.46
N ASP A 498 4.59 0.54 -30.31
CA ASP A 498 4.46 -0.91 -30.08
C ASP A 498 3.13 -1.23 -29.38
N PRO A 499 1.98 -1.11 -30.07
CA PRO A 499 0.66 -1.39 -29.48
C PRO A 499 0.48 -2.87 -29.13
N PRO A 500 -0.44 -3.24 -28.21
CA PRO A 500 -1.47 -2.39 -27.58
C PRO A 500 -1.14 -1.84 -26.18
N GLY A 501 -0.02 -2.28 -25.59
CA GLY A 501 0.41 -1.88 -24.23
C GLY A 501 -0.56 -2.23 -23.10
N ASN A 502 -1.44 -3.21 -23.30
CA ASN A 502 -2.52 -3.55 -22.35
C ASN A 502 -2.57 -5.02 -21.92
N ARG A 503 -1.56 -5.82 -22.30
CA ARG A 503 -1.52 -7.27 -22.04
C ARG A 503 -1.64 -7.59 -20.55
N LEU A 504 -0.83 -6.93 -19.70
CA LEU A 504 -0.85 -7.18 -18.26
C LEU A 504 -2.20 -6.85 -17.61
N LEU A 505 -2.90 -5.81 -18.08
CA LEU A 505 -4.22 -5.46 -17.57
C LEU A 505 -5.24 -6.54 -17.93
N LYS A 506 -5.24 -6.99 -19.19
CA LYS A 506 -6.11 -8.10 -19.65
C LYS A 506 -5.83 -9.39 -18.89
N TRP A 507 -4.56 -9.72 -18.67
CA TRP A 507 -4.17 -10.91 -17.94
C TRP A 507 -4.64 -10.84 -16.49
N HIS A 508 -4.21 -9.84 -15.72
CA HIS A 508 -4.46 -9.86 -14.28
C HIS A 508 -5.89 -9.48 -13.89
N LEU A 509 -6.56 -8.63 -14.67
CA LEU A 509 -7.92 -8.14 -14.35
C LEU A 509 -9.02 -8.87 -15.13
N GLY A 510 -8.68 -9.56 -16.23
CA GLY A 510 -9.62 -10.32 -17.04
C GLY A 510 -9.27 -11.80 -17.22
N GLY A 511 -8.12 -12.30 -16.78
CA GLY A 511 -7.72 -13.71 -16.97
C GLY A 511 -7.25 -14.07 -18.38
N GLN A 512 -7.08 -13.09 -19.27
CA GLN A 512 -6.67 -13.34 -20.67
C GLN A 512 -5.14 -13.30 -20.81
N VAL A 513 -4.51 -14.48 -20.88
CA VAL A 513 -3.05 -14.62 -21.02
C VAL A 513 -2.56 -14.47 -22.48
N PRO A 514 -3.18 -15.15 -23.47
CA PRO A 514 -2.78 -15.00 -24.87
C PRO A 514 -3.07 -13.58 -25.38
N LYS A 515 -2.17 -13.07 -26.23
CA LYS A 515 -2.36 -11.78 -26.93
C LYS A 515 -3.58 -11.90 -27.85
N ASP A 516 -4.50 -10.94 -27.78
CA ASP A 516 -5.67 -10.86 -28.65
C ASP A 516 -6.03 -9.42 -29.01
N ALA A 517 -6.89 -9.26 -30.03
CA ALA A 517 -7.28 -7.96 -30.58
C ALA A 517 -8.33 -7.20 -29.75
N ARG A 518 -8.97 -7.84 -28.75
CA ARG A 518 -10.07 -7.24 -27.98
C ARG A 518 -9.61 -6.02 -27.18
N GLY A 519 -10.53 -5.13 -26.82
CA GLY A 519 -10.24 -4.03 -25.88
C GLY A 519 -10.07 -4.52 -24.44
N THR A 520 -9.33 -3.80 -23.59
CA THR A 520 -9.15 -4.18 -22.17
C THR A 520 -10.48 -4.30 -21.43
N TRP A 521 -11.38 -3.33 -21.61
CA TRP A 521 -12.69 -3.34 -20.95
C TRP A 521 -13.59 -4.45 -21.48
N GLN A 522 -13.58 -4.66 -22.80
CA GLN A 522 -14.30 -5.76 -23.43
C GLN A 522 -13.85 -7.12 -22.85
N THR A 523 -12.54 -7.37 -22.78
CA THR A 523 -11.99 -8.60 -22.21
C THR A 523 -12.40 -8.80 -20.75
N ILE A 524 -12.30 -7.75 -19.91
CA ILE A 524 -12.70 -7.84 -18.50
C ILE A 524 -14.20 -8.16 -18.38
N TRP A 525 -15.04 -7.44 -19.12
CA TRP A 525 -16.48 -7.64 -19.09
C TRP A 525 -16.89 -9.04 -19.52
N GLU A 526 -16.45 -9.48 -20.71
CA GLU A 526 -16.78 -10.79 -21.27
C GLU A 526 -16.34 -11.92 -20.35
N ASN A 527 -15.11 -11.84 -19.80
CA ASN A 527 -14.57 -12.91 -18.97
C ASN A 527 -15.23 -12.95 -17.57
N TYR A 528 -15.64 -11.81 -16.99
CA TYR A 528 -16.45 -11.84 -15.76
C TYR A 528 -17.89 -12.30 -16.01
N ALA A 529 -18.49 -11.96 -17.15
CA ALA A 529 -19.84 -12.40 -17.52
C ALA A 529 -19.93 -13.92 -17.72
N ALA A 530 -18.80 -14.57 -18.03
CA ALA A 530 -18.69 -16.02 -18.15
C ALA A 530 -18.62 -16.75 -16.79
N LEU A 531 -18.43 -16.05 -15.67
CA LEU A 531 -18.34 -16.64 -14.34
C LEU A 531 -19.65 -16.47 -13.56
N SER A 532 -20.02 -17.48 -12.78
CA SER A 532 -21.09 -17.37 -11.79
C SER A 532 -20.67 -16.48 -10.60
N GLY A 533 -21.64 -15.88 -9.91
CA GLY A 533 -21.37 -15.10 -8.69
C GLY A 533 -20.68 -15.91 -7.59
N GLY A 534 -20.94 -17.22 -7.53
CA GLY A 534 -20.27 -18.15 -6.61
C GLY A 534 -18.77 -18.30 -6.91
N GLU A 535 -18.41 -18.47 -8.18
CA GLU A 535 -17.02 -18.56 -8.64
C GLU A 535 -16.26 -17.26 -8.40
N ILE A 536 -16.87 -16.11 -8.72
CA ILE A 536 -16.27 -14.80 -8.45
C ILE A 536 -15.96 -14.67 -6.95
N ARG A 537 -16.93 -14.98 -6.09
CA ARG A 537 -16.74 -14.95 -4.63
C ARG A 537 -15.63 -15.89 -4.17
N ALA A 538 -15.59 -17.12 -4.69
CA ALA A 538 -14.56 -18.10 -4.37
C ALA A 538 -13.16 -17.61 -4.78
N HIS A 539 -13.03 -16.99 -5.97
CA HIS A 539 -11.78 -16.39 -6.42
C HIS A 539 -11.29 -15.30 -5.47
N LYS A 540 -12.19 -14.38 -5.07
CA LYS A 540 -11.81 -13.29 -4.15
C LYS A 540 -11.41 -13.82 -2.78
N LEU A 541 -12.17 -14.78 -2.22
CA LEU A 541 -11.83 -15.42 -0.94
C LEU A 541 -10.47 -16.10 -0.99
N LYS A 542 -10.13 -16.79 -2.09
CA LYS A 542 -8.81 -17.42 -2.26
C LYS A 542 -7.69 -16.37 -2.31
N ASN A 543 -7.91 -15.23 -2.95
CA ASN A 543 -6.96 -14.11 -2.95
C ASN A 543 -6.74 -13.51 -1.55
N PHE A 544 -7.80 -13.37 -0.75
CA PHE A 544 -7.68 -12.93 0.65
C PHE A 544 -6.99 -13.96 1.53
N ALA A 545 -7.34 -15.24 1.41
CA ALA A 545 -6.71 -16.33 2.17
C ALA A 545 -5.20 -16.37 1.92
N LEU A 546 -4.76 -16.11 0.69
CA LEU A 546 -3.35 -16.07 0.32
C LEU A 546 -2.55 -14.99 1.07
N GLN A 547 -3.18 -13.90 1.54
CA GLN A 547 -2.48 -12.85 2.29
C GLN A 547 -2.01 -13.30 3.68
N ILE A 548 -2.63 -14.34 4.24
CA ILE A 548 -2.37 -14.88 5.59
C ILE A 548 -1.96 -16.36 5.59
N SER A 549 -1.95 -17.01 4.42
CA SER A 549 -1.56 -18.41 4.24
C SER A 549 -0.05 -18.68 4.48
N GLY A 550 0.37 -19.93 4.27
CA GLY A 550 1.76 -20.37 4.37
C GLY A 550 2.02 -21.29 5.57
N ARG A 551 3.13 -22.02 5.53
CA ARG A 551 3.57 -22.96 6.57
C ARG A 551 4.30 -22.20 7.67
N TRP A 552 3.63 -21.96 8.79
CA TRP A 552 4.18 -21.14 9.88
C TRP A 552 5.27 -21.84 10.66
N GLU A 553 5.20 -23.17 10.77
CA GLU A 553 6.23 -24.05 11.34
C GLU A 553 7.60 -23.85 10.68
N ALA A 554 7.61 -23.43 9.41
CA ALA A 554 8.83 -23.18 8.66
C ALA A 554 9.60 -21.92 9.11
N LEU A 555 9.08 -21.09 10.03
CA LEU A 555 9.89 -20.01 10.65
C LEU A 555 11.01 -20.55 11.53
N THR A 556 10.78 -21.70 12.18
CA THR A 556 11.72 -22.30 13.13
C THR A 556 12.56 -23.42 12.53
N GLU A 557 12.29 -23.80 11.28
CA GLU A 557 13.09 -24.79 10.56
C GLU A 557 14.47 -24.21 10.19
N LEU A 558 15.51 -24.97 10.50
CA LEU A 558 16.91 -24.60 10.22
C LEU A 558 17.56 -25.50 9.16
N GLU A 559 16.87 -26.55 8.72
CA GLU A 559 17.39 -27.52 7.76
C GLU A 559 17.55 -26.91 6.36
N PHE A 560 18.75 -27.05 5.79
CA PHE A 560 19.09 -26.48 4.48
C PHE A 560 18.36 -27.11 3.29
N PRO A 561 18.03 -28.42 3.26
CA PRO A 561 17.27 -29.01 2.15
C PRO A 561 15.91 -28.33 1.91
N GLU A 562 15.23 -27.92 2.99
CA GLU A 562 13.91 -27.26 2.95
C GLU A 562 13.98 -25.75 2.63
N ALA A 563 15.19 -25.19 2.47
CA ALA A 563 15.37 -23.75 2.23
C ALA A 563 14.66 -23.25 0.96
N THR A 564 14.58 -24.08 -0.09
CA THR A 564 13.93 -23.70 -1.35
C THR A 564 12.43 -23.50 -1.17
N ASP A 565 11.75 -24.37 -0.39
CA ASP A 565 10.33 -24.22 -0.09
C ASP A 565 10.06 -22.94 0.71
N ARG A 566 10.87 -22.69 1.75
CA ARG A 566 10.78 -21.45 2.55
C ARG A 566 10.94 -20.20 1.70
N ARG A 567 11.91 -20.16 0.78
CA ARG A 567 12.08 -19.03 -0.17
C ARG A 567 10.88 -18.86 -1.09
N ASN A 568 10.29 -19.95 -1.58
CA ASN A 568 9.09 -19.88 -2.42
C ASN A 568 7.92 -19.25 -1.66
N GLN A 569 7.72 -19.66 -0.41
CA GLN A 569 6.70 -19.08 0.46
C GLN A 569 6.96 -17.60 0.74
N GLU A 570 8.18 -17.22 1.13
CA GLU A 570 8.58 -15.82 1.37
C GLU A 570 8.53 -14.94 0.11
N PHE A 571 8.60 -15.52 -1.08
CA PHE A 571 8.51 -14.78 -2.34
C PHE A 571 7.08 -14.54 -2.80
N PHE A 572 6.18 -15.51 -2.62
CA PHE A 572 4.82 -15.45 -3.14
C PHE A 572 3.78 -14.98 -2.11
N VAL A 573 3.97 -15.30 -0.84
CA VAL A 573 2.94 -15.17 0.19
C VAL A 573 3.26 -13.99 1.12
N THR A 574 2.37 -12.98 1.16
CA THR A 574 2.54 -11.71 1.91
C THR A 574 2.93 -11.93 3.36
N SER A 575 2.21 -12.79 4.07
CA SER A 575 2.44 -13.09 5.47
C SER A 575 3.79 -13.76 5.72
N ARG A 576 4.19 -14.68 4.84
CA ARG A 576 5.48 -15.38 4.91
C ARG A 576 6.64 -14.44 4.62
N ALA A 577 6.52 -13.55 3.63
CA ALA A 577 7.55 -12.53 3.36
C ALA A 577 7.81 -11.61 4.55
N LEU A 578 6.76 -11.28 5.31
CA LEU A 578 6.87 -10.51 6.55
C LEU A 578 7.43 -11.32 7.72
N THR A 579 7.63 -12.64 7.61
CA THR A 579 8.30 -13.50 8.60
C THR A 579 7.94 -13.13 10.06
N TRP A 580 8.94 -12.69 10.83
CA TRP A 580 8.83 -12.31 12.23
C TRP A 580 8.17 -10.95 12.46
N TRP A 581 8.08 -10.11 11.44
CA TRP A 581 7.57 -8.74 11.57
C TRP A 581 6.09 -8.70 11.96
N LEU A 582 5.31 -9.71 11.58
CA LEU A 582 3.88 -9.80 11.88
C LEU A 582 3.58 -9.86 13.37
N PHE A 583 4.52 -10.34 14.21
CA PHE A 583 4.34 -10.29 15.66
C PHE A 583 4.24 -8.84 16.18
N GLY A 584 4.67 -7.84 15.40
CA GLY A 584 4.46 -6.43 15.68
C GLY A 584 2.98 -6.04 15.73
N LEU A 585 2.08 -6.78 15.04
CA LEU A 585 0.64 -6.57 15.12
C LEU A 585 0.09 -6.83 16.54
N ALA A 586 0.68 -7.79 17.28
CA ALA A 586 0.30 -8.05 18.67
C ALA A 586 0.66 -6.88 19.62
N LEU A 587 1.56 -5.99 19.20
CA LEU A 587 2.00 -4.82 19.97
C LEU A 587 1.09 -3.60 19.76
N VAL A 588 0.10 -3.65 18.86
CA VAL A 588 -0.78 -2.52 18.52
C VAL A 588 -1.39 -1.84 19.74
N PRO A 589 -1.97 -2.54 20.74
CA PRO A 589 -2.56 -1.88 21.91
C PRO A 589 -1.53 -1.07 22.71
N ILE A 590 -0.31 -1.58 22.84
CA ILE A 590 0.79 -0.94 23.56
C ILE A 590 1.27 0.28 22.78
N VAL A 591 1.50 0.11 21.48
CA VAL A 591 1.96 1.17 20.57
C VAL A 591 0.96 2.31 20.54
N TRP A 592 -0.33 2.02 20.35
CA TRP A 592 -1.36 3.03 20.27
C TRP A 592 -1.53 3.79 21.59
N ARG A 593 -1.47 3.09 22.73
CA ARG A 593 -1.46 3.74 24.05
C ARG A 593 -0.29 4.71 24.17
N ARG A 594 0.92 4.29 23.79
CA ARG A 594 2.12 5.15 23.88
C ARG A 594 2.09 6.34 22.93
N LEU A 595 1.61 6.15 21.70
CA LEU A 595 1.42 7.25 20.74
C LEU A 595 0.36 8.25 21.24
N ALA A 596 -0.67 7.77 21.95
CA ALA A 596 -1.72 8.63 22.52
C ALA A 596 -1.29 9.34 23.82
N THR A 597 -0.38 8.76 24.60
CA THR A 597 0.09 9.31 25.89
C THR A 597 1.45 10.01 25.82
N ALA A 598 2.07 10.09 24.65
CA ALA A 598 3.38 10.71 24.48
C ALA A 598 3.35 12.17 24.97
N PRO A 599 4.17 12.56 25.98
CA PRO A 599 4.20 13.92 26.49
C PRO A 599 4.77 14.88 25.44
N GLY A 600 3.94 15.80 24.95
CA GLY A 600 4.30 16.74 23.89
C GLY A 600 3.11 16.94 22.95
N LEU A 601 2.41 18.06 23.10
CA LEU A 601 1.16 18.49 22.46
C LEU A 601 1.14 18.47 20.91
N ARG A 602 1.37 17.34 20.23
CA ARG A 602 1.13 17.20 18.79
C ARG A 602 0.55 15.82 18.44
N PRO A 603 -0.72 15.70 18.00
CA PRO A 603 -1.33 14.44 17.55
C PRO A 603 -0.74 13.88 16.24
N GLU A 604 0.34 14.46 15.73
CA GLU A 604 0.93 14.14 14.42
C GLU A 604 1.57 12.75 14.29
N PRO A 605 2.24 12.17 15.30
CA PRO A 605 2.84 10.84 15.18
C PRO A 605 1.77 9.75 15.01
N ALA A 606 0.73 9.77 15.85
CA ALA A 606 -0.38 8.81 15.76
C ALA A 606 -1.08 8.89 14.40
N ARG A 607 -1.31 10.10 13.88
CA ARG A 607 -1.87 10.32 12.53
C ARG A 607 -0.99 9.76 11.43
N SER A 608 0.33 9.94 11.52
CA SER A 608 1.26 9.43 10.50
C SER A 608 1.30 7.90 10.48
N HIS A 609 1.32 7.27 11.66
CA HIS A 609 1.20 5.81 11.79
C HIS A 609 -0.14 5.31 11.24
N ALA A 610 -1.26 5.97 11.59
CA ALA A 610 -2.59 5.61 11.12
C ALA A 610 -2.75 5.77 9.61
N ALA A 611 -2.22 6.84 9.03
CA ALA A 611 -2.25 7.07 7.59
C ALA A 611 -1.47 5.99 6.82
N LEU A 612 -0.27 5.64 7.29
CA LEU A 612 0.53 4.58 6.67
C LEU A 612 -0.14 3.21 6.80
N PHE A 613 -0.70 2.91 7.98
CA PHE A 613 -1.50 1.70 8.20
C PHE A 613 -2.72 1.66 7.27
N ALA A 614 -3.49 2.74 7.19
CA ALA A 614 -4.66 2.84 6.33
C ALA A 614 -4.30 2.64 4.85
N TRP A 615 -3.18 3.20 4.39
CA TRP A 615 -2.74 3.01 3.00
C TRP A 615 -2.45 1.54 2.69
N VAL A 616 -1.76 0.83 3.59
CA VAL A 616 -1.53 -0.62 3.46
C VAL A 616 -2.84 -1.40 3.55
N ALA A 617 -3.67 -1.10 4.55
CA ALA A 617 -4.93 -1.78 4.84
C ALA A 617 -6.00 -1.58 3.74
N VAL A 618 -5.92 -0.51 2.95
CA VAL A 618 -6.78 -0.29 1.77
C VAL A 618 -6.17 -0.91 0.52
N THR A 619 -4.85 -0.83 0.35
CA THR A 619 -4.16 -1.38 -0.84
C THR A 619 -4.34 -2.89 -0.94
N ILE A 620 -4.18 -3.64 0.16
CA ILE A 620 -4.24 -5.11 0.14
C ILE A 620 -5.63 -5.61 -0.29
N PRO A 621 -6.75 -5.20 0.34
CA PRO A 621 -8.08 -5.62 -0.10
C PRO A 621 -8.41 -5.19 -1.52
N LEU A 622 -8.05 -3.96 -1.91
CA LEU A 622 -8.27 -3.47 -3.26
C LEU A 622 -7.58 -4.37 -4.29
N TRP A 623 -6.32 -4.74 -4.02
CA TRP A 623 -5.56 -5.64 -4.87
C TRP A 623 -6.18 -7.05 -4.93
N CYS A 624 -6.57 -7.63 -3.80
CA CYS A 624 -7.25 -8.93 -3.75
C CYS A 624 -8.57 -8.95 -4.54
N LEU A 625 -9.33 -7.85 -4.48
CA LEU A 625 -10.60 -7.69 -5.17
C LEU A 625 -10.42 -7.52 -6.68
N LEU A 626 -9.38 -6.79 -7.11
CA LEU A 626 -9.17 -6.49 -8.53
C LEU A 626 -8.65 -7.68 -9.34
N LEU A 627 -7.89 -8.59 -8.73
CA LEU A 627 -7.37 -9.75 -9.46
C LEU A 627 -8.47 -10.73 -9.87
N PHE A 628 -8.45 -11.14 -11.14
CA PHE A 628 -9.49 -11.96 -11.76
C PHE A 628 -9.58 -13.37 -11.17
N GLU A 629 -8.50 -14.14 -11.26
CA GLU A 629 -8.47 -15.52 -10.78
C GLU A 629 -8.15 -15.61 -9.28
N GLY A 630 -8.61 -16.69 -8.65
CA GLY A 630 -8.32 -16.99 -7.27
C GLY A 630 -6.93 -17.58 -7.04
N GLY A 631 -6.19 -17.01 -6.09
CA GLY A 631 -4.82 -17.41 -5.76
C GLY A 631 -3.74 -16.62 -6.51
N GLN A 632 -4.12 -15.59 -7.27
CA GLN A 632 -3.19 -14.74 -8.01
C GLN A 632 -2.72 -13.52 -7.19
N ALA A 633 -3.32 -13.25 -6.01
CA ALA A 633 -2.90 -12.16 -5.11
C ALA A 633 -1.58 -12.46 -4.38
N VAL A 634 -0.57 -12.91 -5.10
CA VAL A 634 0.78 -13.19 -4.62
C VAL A 634 1.66 -11.95 -4.77
N ILE A 635 2.63 -11.75 -3.89
CA ILE A 635 3.42 -10.51 -3.81
C ILE A 635 3.97 -10.07 -5.18
N HIS A 636 4.39 -11.03 -6.01
CA HIS A 636 4.88 -10.79 -7.37
C HIS A 636 3.87 -10.12 -8.32
N GLN A 637 2.58 -10.01 -8.00
CA GLN A 637 1.60 -9.26 -8.79
C GLN A 637 1.17 -7.97 -8.12
N GLY A 638 1.37 -7.86 -6.80
CA GLY A 638 0.99 -6.71 -6.00
C GLY A 638 1.97 -5.53 -6.07
N SER A 639 1.65 -4.50 -5.29
CA SER A 639 2.48 -3.31 -5.13
C SER A 639 3.49 -3.49 -4.00
N TYR A 640 4.78 -3.38 -4.31
CA TYR A 640 5.84 -3.41 -3.28
C TYR A 640 5.80 -2.18 -2.36
N ALA A 641 5.07 -1.12 -2.72
CA ALA A 641 4.86 0.01 -1.83
C ALA A 641 4.08 -0.40 -0.56
N ALA A 642 3.14 -1.35 -0.69
CA ALA A 642 2.43 -1.92 0.47
C ALA A 642 3.38 -2.73 1.36
N MET A 643 4.22 -3.58 0.77
CA MET A 643 5.22 -4.37 1.51
C MET A 643 6.23 -3.47 2.22
N LEU A 644 6.85 -2.53 1.51
CA LEU A 644 7.83 -1.59 2.06
C LEU A 644 7.23 -0.78 3.22
N SER A 645 6.00 -0.28 3.04
CA SER A 645 5.26 0.43 4.09
C SER A 645 4.94 -0.45 5.30
N ALA A 646 4.60 -1.73 5.09
CA ALA A 646 4.37 -2.68 6.17
C ALA A 646 5.64 -2.94 7.00
N PHE A 647 6.78 -3.20 6.36
CA PHE A 647 8.07 -3.36 7.07
C PHE A 647 8.42 -2.11 7.89
N VAL A 648 8.26 -0.92 7.31
CA VAL A 648 8.48 0.36 8.00
C VAL A 648 7.55 0.52 9.20
N LEU A 649 6.26 0.31 9.01
CA LEU A 649 5.25 0.47 10.05
C LEU A 649 5.51 -0.48 11.22
N LEU A 650 5.77 -1.76 10.93
CA LEU A 650 6.06 -2.77 11.94
C LEU A 650 7.38 -2.46 12.67
N SER A 651 8.41 -1.98 11.97
CA SER A 651 9.65 -1.49 12.60
C SER A 651 9.39 -0.35 13.58
N ALA A 652 8.60 0.64 13.17
CA ALA A 652 8.24 1.77 14.04
C ALA A 652 7.38 1.32 15.23
N TRP A 653 6.57 0.28 15.07
CA TRP A 653 5.76 -0.29 16.15
C TRP A 653 6.61 -1.06 17.16
N TYR A 654 7.55 -1.89 16.72
CA TYR A 654 8.55 -2.48 17.61
C TYR A 654 9.34 -1.42 18.37
N GLU A 655 9.79 -0.37 17.67
CA GLU A 655 10.50 0.75 18.28
C GLU A 655 9.67 1.42 19.38
N THR A 656 8.42 1.79 19.05
CA THR A 656 7.50 2.48 19.96
C THR A 656 7.15 1.59 21.16
N ALA A 657 7.00 0.28 20.94
CA ALA A 657 6.72 -0.68 21.99
C ALA A 657 7.90 -0.89 22.94
N HIS A 658 9.12 -1.06 22.42
CA HIS A 658 10.35 -1.07 23.22
C HIS A 658 11.61 -1.04 22.35
N ARG A 659 12.56 -0.16 22.68
CA ARG A 659 13.84 0.01 21.94
C ARG A 659 14.67 -1.27 21.78
N ARG A 660 14.55 -2.23 22.70
CA ARG A 660 15.31 -3.51 22.63
C ARG A 660 14.76 -4.50 21.62
N TRP A 661 13.55 -4.32 21.09
CA TRP A 661 12.99 -5.22 20.07
C TRP A 661 13.86 -5.30 18.82
N ILE A 662 14.63 -4.26 18.52
CA ILE A 662 15.57 -4.27 17.40
C ILE A 662 16.56 -5.43 17.47
N PHE A 663 17.01 -5.85 18.66
CA PHE A 663 17.94 -6.97 18.82
C PHE A 663 17.26 -8.31 18.58
N ALA A 664 16.05 -8.49 19.10
CA ALA A 664 15.28 -9.70 18.91
C ALA A 664 14.95 -9.89 17.42
N VAL A 665 14.43 -8.84 16.77
CA VAL A 665 14.10 -8.88 15.34
C VAL A 665 15.37 -9.06 14.50
N ALA A 666 16.47 -8.37 14.81
CA ALA A 666 17.74 -8.56 14.12
C ALA A 666 18.26 -10.00 14.22
N ALA A 667 18.21 -10.60 15.41
CA ALA A 667 18.63 -11.99 15.62
C ALA A 667 17.75 -12.96 14.82
N CYS A 668 16.43 -12.82 14.89
CA CYS A 668 15.49 -13.65 14.13
C CYS A 668 15.71 -13.51 12.61
N GLN A 669 15.89 -12.29 12.11
CA GLN A 669 16.18 -12.06 10.69
C GLN A 669 17.54 -12.63 10.26
N ALA A 670 18.56 -12.54 11.12
CA ALA A 670 19.86 -13.16 10.86
C ALA A 670 19.76 -14.68 10.72
N VAL A 671 19.03 -15.32 11.65
CA VAL A 671 18.79 -16.76 11.61
C VAL A 671 18.05 -17.14 10.33
N THR A 672 16.97 -16.44 9.97
CA THR A 672 16.22 -16.70 8.73
C THR A 672 17.08 -16.49 7.48
N LEU A 673 17.88 -15.42 7.43
CA LEU A 673 18.81 -15.18 6.32
C LEU A 673 19.82 -16.33 6.15
N ILE A 674 20.40 -16.81 7.25
CA ILE A 674 21.39 -17.90 7.25
C ILE A 674 20.75 -19.25 6.94
N SER A 675 19.61 -19.59 7.53
CA SER A 675 18.96 -20.89 7.33
C SER A 675 18.19 -20.99 6.02
N THR A 676 17.69 -19.86 5.52
CA THR A 676 16.80 -19.83 4.36
C THR A 676 17.50 -19.29 3.14
N TRP A 677 18.21 -18.17 3.18
CA TRP A 677 18.69 -17.50 1.96
C TRP A 677 20.16 -17.71 1.62
N ALA A 678 21.01 -17.98 2.62
CA ALA A 678 22.43 -18.28 2.40
C ALA A 678 22.67 -19.62 1.67
N PRO A 679 21.96 -20.74 1.95
CA PRO A 679 22.26 -22.04 1.35
C PRO A 679 22.20 -22.08 -0.18
N GLY A 680 22.86 -23.06 -0.79
CA GLY A 680 22.76 -23.32 -2.24
C GLY A 680 21.40 -23.89 -2.65
N ASN A 681 21.26 -24.25 -3.93
CA ASN A 681 20.13 -24.99 -4.47
C ASN A 681 20.58 -25.87 -5.66
N ARG A 682 19.66 -26.57 -6.32
CA ARG A 682 19.98 -27.49 -7.43
C ARG A 682 20.75 -26.86 -8.60
N PHE A 683 20.61 -25.55 -8.84
CA PHE A 683 21.31 -24.83 -9.91
C PHE A 683 22.62 -24.18 -9.46
N VAL A 684 22.65 -23.66 -8.22
CA VAL A 684 23.78 -22.93 -7.67
C VAL A 684 24.13 -23.53 -6.32
N HIS A 685 25.10 -24.44 -6.32
CA HIS A 685 25.60 -25.19 -5.16
C HIS A 685 27.10 -25.47 -5.32
N GLY A 686 27.70 -26.10 -4.32
CA GLY A 686 29.12 -26.47 -4.31
C GLY A 686 29.85 -25.90 -3.10
N ASP A 687 31.17 -25.85 -3.18
CA ASP A 687 32.01 -25.29 -2.13
C ASP A 687 31.80 -23.76 -2.04
N LEU A 688 31.79 -23.24 -0.79
CA LEU A 688 31.68 -21.80 -0.56
C LEU A 688 32.92 -21.09 -1.08
N SER A 689 32.72 -19.98 -1.80
CA SER A 689 33.82 -19.07 -2.15
C SER A 689 34.35 -18.39 -0.88
N PRO A 690 35.61 -18.63 -0.45
CA PRO A 690 36.12 -18.07 0.80
C PRO A 690 36.14 -16.53 0.78
N ILE A 691 36.40 -15.95 -0.39
CA ILE A 691 36.40 -14.49 -0.59
C ILE A 691 34.97 -13.95 -0.48
N ALA A 692 34.00 -14.57 -1.16
CA ALA A 692 32.61 -14.12 -1.09
C ALA A 692 32.04 -14.26 0.32
N PHE A 693 32.34 -15.38 1.00
CA PHE A 693 31.98 -15.59 2.40
C PHE A 693 32.61 -14.54 3.31
N GLY A 694 33.93 -14.27 3.19
CA GLY A 694 34.61 -13.24 3.96
C GLY A 694 34.01 -11.85 3.75
N PHE A 695 33.64 -11.51 2.51
CA PHE A 695 32.98 -10.24 2.20
C PHE A 695 31.54 -10.19 2.72
N ALA A 696 30.80 -11.29 2.69
CA ALA A 696 29.47 -11.38 3.29
C ALA A 696 29.54 -11.20 4.80
N VAL A 697 30.52 -11.82 5.48
CA VAL A 697 30.78 -11.62 6.91
C VAL A 697 31.13 -10.15 7.19
N LEU A 698 32.02 -9.54 6.41
CA LEU A 698 32.40 -8.14 6.57
C LEU A 698 31.19 -7.19 6.41
N GLY A 699 30.38 -7.41 5.37
CA GLY A 699 29.14 -6.66 5.15
C GLY A 699 28.14 -6.84 6.29
N GLY A 700 27.95 -8.08 6.75
CA GLY A 700 27.08 -8.43 7.87
C GLY A 700 27.53 -7.79 9.19
N VAL A 701 28.83 -7.83 9.50
CA VAL A 701 29.42 -7.15 10.67
C VAL A 701 29.19 -5.63 10.57
N GLY A 702 29.33 -5.04 9.39
CA GLY A 702 28.99 -3.63 9.17
C GLY A 702 27.53 -3.31 9.50
N LEU A 703 26.59 -4.15 9.06
CA LEU A 703 25.16 -3.97 9.34
C LEU A 703 24.89 -4.10 10.84
N VAL A 704 25.46 -5.11 11.49
CA VAL A 704 25.38 -5.30 12.95
C VAL A 704 25.98 -4.09 13.69
N ALA A 705 27.10 -3.53 13.22
CA ALA A 705 27.69 -2.34 13.82
C ALA A 705 26.75 -1.12 13.74
N ILE A 706 26.02 -0.94 12.63
CA ILE A 706 24.98 0.09 12.51
C ILE A 706 23.83 -0.17 13.49
N VAL A 707 23.40 -1.42 13.64
CA VAL A 707 22.36 -1.81 14.62
C VAL A 707 22.80 -1.49 16.05
N LEU A 708 24.02 -1.87 16.43
CA LEU A 708 24.60 -1.59 17.74
C LEU A 708 24.76 -0.08 17.99
N ALA A 709 25.24 0.68 16.99
CA ALA A 709 25.37 2.12 17.08
C ALA A 709 24.01 2.83 17.23
N GLY A 710 22.98 2.33 16.53
CA GLY A 710 21.61 2.79 16.69
C GLY A 710 21.04 2.49 18.07
N ALA A 711 21.31 1.31 18.64
CA ALA A 711 20.89 0.94 19.99
C ALA A 711 21.47 1.84 21.08
N ARG A 712 22.74 2.23 20.96
CA ARG A 712 23.40 3.14 21.91
C ARG A 712 22.90 4.59 21.83
N ALA A 713 22.25 4.98 20.74
CA ALA A 713 21.78 6.35 20.53
C ALA A 713 20.52 6.70 21.35
N GLY A 714 19.89 5.73 22.02
CA GLY A 714 18.64 5.92 22.76
C GLY A 714 18.75 6.59 24.12
N ASP A 715 19.95 6.93 24.60
CA ASP A 715 20.18 7.54 25.93
C ASP A 715 20.52 9.05 25.86
N SER A 716 20.68 9.62 24.66
CA SER A 716 20.82 11.06 24.49
C SER A 716 19.48 11.66 24.08
N PRO A 717 18.96 12.69 24.79
CA PRO A 717 17.78 13.39 24.34
C PRO A 717 18.03 13.90 22.92
N ALA A 718 17.15 13.54 21.99
CA ALA A 718 17.25 13.98 20.61
C ALA A 718 17.39 15.50 20.62
N ALA A 719 18.45 16.03 20.01
CA ALA A 719 18.60 17.47 19.82
C ALA A 719 17.35 17.95 19.09
N THR A 720 16.48 18.62 19.85
CA THR A 720 15.29 19.26 19.34
C THR A 720 15.76 20.17 18.21
N PRO A 721 15.20 20.07 16.98
CA PRO A 721 15.47 21.10 15.98
C PRO A 721 15.18 22.45 16.63
N PRO A 722 16.02 23.49 16.38
CA PRO A 722 15.84 24.78 17.01
C PRO A 722 14.38 25.20 16.83
N PRO A 723 13.68 25.59 17.91
CA PRO A 723 12.30 26.03 17.78
C PRO A 723 12.29 27.14 16.74
N ALA A 724 11.56 26.92 15.64
CA ALA A 724 11.15 28.03 14.80
C ALA A 724 10.56 29.08 15.74
N ALA A 725 11.02 30.32 15.61
CA ALA A 725 10.63 31.43 16.46
C ALA A 725 9.11 31.35 16.74
N PRO A 726 8.68 31.53 18.00
CA PRO A 726 7.28 31.41 18.36
C PRO A 726 6.49 32.46 17.56
N SER A 727 5.93 32.04 16.43
CA SER A 727 4.72 32.63 15.90
C SER A 727 3.74 32.50 17.04
N VAL A 728 3.36 33.64 17.61
CA VAL A 728 2.24 33.77 18.54
C VAL A 728 1.02 33.28 17.78
N ALA A 729 0.81 31.97 17.77
CA ALA A 729 -0.43 31.35 17.41
C ALA A 729 -1.36 31.72 18.56
N GLN A 730 -2.10 32.82 18.37
CA GLN A 730 -3.39 32.96 18.99
C GLN A 730 -4.13 31.63 18.82
N PRO A 731 -4.87 31.15 19.84
CA PRO A 731 -5.68 29.95 19.69
C PRO A 731 -6.55 30.15 18.44
N ASP A 732 -6.34 29.32 17.43
CA ASP A 732 -7.07 29.33 16.17
C ASP A 732 -8.56 29.45 16.46
N ALA A 733 -9.10 30.66 16.35
CA ALA A 733 -10.50 30.84 16.05
C ALA A 733 -10.69 30.08 14.74
N GLY A 734 -11.36 28.92 14.80
CA GLY A 734 -11.52 28.02 13.67
C GLY A 734 -11.90 28.78 12.40
N PRO A 735 -11.51 28.27 11.21
CA PRO A 735 -11.57 29.03 9.96
C PRO A 735 -12.89 29.79 9.86
N SER A 736 -12.81 31.12 9.88
CA SER A 736 -13.95 32.00 9.67
C SER A 736 -14.39 31.82 8.23
N TYR A 737 -15.35 30.91 8.02
CA TYR A 737 -15.99 30.70 6.73
C TYR A 737 -16.75 31.97 6.35
N SER A 738 -16.91 32.21 5.04
CA SER A 738 -17.73 33.34 4.61
C SER A 738 -19.16 33.21 5.20
N PRO A 739 -19.77 34.30 5.69
CA PRO A 739 -21.15 34.29 6.18
C PRO A 739 -22.18 33.81 5.13
N ALA A 740 -21.81 33.82 3.85
CA ALA A 740 -22.62 33.26 2.77
C ALA A 740 -22.63 31.71 2.80
N LEU A 741 -21.47 31.08 2.99
CA LEU A 741 -21.36 29.62 3.05
C LEU A 741 -22.09 29.05 4.27
N ASP A 742 -21.92 29.65 5.45
CA ASP A 742 -22.61 29.21 6.66
C ASP A 742 -24.15 29.35 6.57
N ARG A 743 -24.64 30.30 5.76
CA ARG A 743 -26.08 30.43 5.44
C ARG A 743 -26.57 29.41 4.42
N ALA A 744 -25.73 29.01 3.45
CA ALA A 744 -26.08 28.07 2.39
C ALA A 744 -26.03 26.60 2.83
N LEU A 745 -25.10 26.22 3.71
CA LEU A 745 -24.87 24.83 4.11
C LEU A 745 -26.08 24.08 4.68
N PRO A 746 -26.95 24.67 5.53
CA PRO A 746 -28.17 23.98 5.97
C PRO A 746 -29.10 23.62 4.80
N TRP A 747 -29.16 24.50 3.78
CA TRP A 747 -30.00 24.29 2.60
C TRP A 747 -29.39 23.26 1.65
N LEU A 748 -28.06 23.17 1.57
CA LEU A 748 -27.39 22.09 0.85
C LEU A 748 -27.70 20.71 1.47
N GLY A 749 -27.68 20.61 2.80
CA GLY A 749 -28.15 19.41 3.51
C GLY A 749 -29.63 19.12 3.22
N SER A 750 -30.48 20.14 3.24
CA SER A 750 -31.90 20.04 2.88
C SER A 750 -32.11 19.49 1.46
N THR A 751 -31.36 20.00 0.48
CA THR A 751 -31.46 19.52 -0.91
C THR A 751 -30.94 18.10 -1.06
N LEU A 752 -29.88 17.75 -0.33
CA LEU A 752 -29.33 16.40 -0.32
C LEU A 752 -30.33 15.37 0.22
N ALA A 753 -31.14 15.74 1.21
CA ALA A 753 -32.18 14.89 1.78
C ALA A 753 -33.30 14.52 0.80
N LEU A 754 -33.43 15.24 -0.32
CA LEU A 754 -34.38 14.92 -1.40
C LEU A 754 -33.79 13.95 -2.43
N ALA A 755 -32.47 13.71 -2.42
CA ALA A 755 -31.83 12.85 -3.40
C ALA A 755 -32.36 11.41 -3.38
N PRO A 756 -32.59 10.76 -2.21
CA PRO A 756 -33.21 9.43 -2.20
C PRO A 756 -34.64 9.43 -2.74
N ALA A 757 -35.42 10.50 -2.51
CA ALA A 757 -36.76 10.65 -3.07
C ALA A 757 -36.73 10.71 -4.59
N LEU A 758 -35.79 11.50 -5.16
CA LEU A 758 -35.60 11.60 -6.61
C LEU A 758 -35.13 10.27 -7.20
N TRP A 759 -34.24 9.57 -6.51
CA TRP A 759 -33.77 8.24 -6.91
C TRP A 759 -34.90 7.20 -6.93
N CYS A 760 -35.76 7.23 -5.91
CA CYS A 760 -36.90 6.34 -5.76
C CYS A 760 -38.20 6.88 -6.37
N ALA A 761 -38.15 7.96 -7.17
CA ALA A 761 -39.35 8.70 -7.57
C ALA A 761 -40.39 7.83 -8.28
N ARG A 762 -39.96 6.87 -9.11
CA ARG A 762 -40.86 5.91 -9.76
C ARG A 762 -41.56 5.01 -8.74
N ALA A 763 -40.78 4.36 -7.87
CA ALA A 763 -41.33 3.49 -6.83
C ALA A 763 -42.23 4.25 -5.83
N LEU A 764 -41.92 5.52 -5.54
CA LEU A 764 -42.75 6.39 -4.70
C LEU A 764 -44.05 6.80 -5.41
N ALA A 765 -44.04 6.96 -6.74
CA ALA A 765 -45.24 7.25 -7.52
C ALA A 765 -46.19 6.04 -7.59
N ASP A 766 -45.65 4.83 -7.48
CA ASP A 766 -46.44 3.59 -7.42
C ASP A 766 -47.04 3.32 -6.04
N LEU A 767 -46.73 4.13 -5.02
CA LEU A 767 -47.29 3.98 -3.68
C LEU A 767 -48.76 4.36 -3.66
N TRP A 768 -49.53 3.55 -2.95
CA TRP A 768 -50.94 3.77 -2.69
C TRP A 768 -51.20 3.77 -1.18
N TRP A 769 -52.43 4.12 -0.79
CA TRP A 769 -52.90 4.12 0.59
C TRP A 769 -52.66 2.77 1.31
N PHE A 770 -51.98 2.81 2.45
CA PHE A 770 -51.76 1.65 3.32
C PHE A 770 -52.95 1.44 4.27
N GLY A 771 -52.99 0.31 4.99
CA GLY A 771 -54.08 -0.04 5.91
C GLY A 771 -54.44 1.07 6.90
N ASP A 772 -53.45 1.57 7.66
CA ASP A 772 -53.67 2.68 8.61
C ASP A 772 -54.16 3.96 7.91
N ASP A 773 -53.75 4.20 6.66
CA ASP A 773 -54.23 5.36 5.91
C ASP A 773 -55.72 5.21 5.56
N TRP A 774 -56.14 4.02 5.14
CA TRP A 774 -57.55 3.71 4.87
C TRP A 774 -58.41 3.84 6.11
N ASP A 775 -57.93 3.40 7.28
CA ASP A 775 -58.65 3.57 8.54
C ASP A 775 -58.87 5.05 8.87
N LEU A 776 -57.88 5.91 8.60
CA LEU A 776 -58.02 7.35 8.77
C LEU A 776 -59.04 7.94 7.79
N LEU A 777 -59.00 7.53 6.51
CA LEU A 777 -59.96 7.98 5.49
C LEU A 777 -61.40 7.54 5.79
N ASP A 778 -61.60 6.28 6.17
CA ASP A 778 -62.90 5.74 6.58
C ASP A 778 -63.45 6.48 7.80
N GLN A 779 -62.60 6.77 8.79
CA GLN A 779 -63.02 7.57 9.94
C GLN A 779 -63.38 9.01 9.57
N ILE A 780 -62.64 9.66 8.66
CA ILE A 780 -63.01 10.99 8.15
C ILE A 780 -64.40 10.94 7.50
N HIS A 781 -64.65 9.92 6.67
CA HIS A 781 -65.91 9.72 5.99
C HIS A 781 -67.08 9.52 6.98
N ARG A 782 -66.91 8.65 7.98
CA ARG A 782 -67.97 8.30 8.94
C ARG A 782 -68.24 9.37 9.99
N LEU A 783 -67.19 10.03 10.49
CA LEU A 783 -67.27 10.91 11.67
C LEU A 783 -67.32 12.39 11.30
N GLY A 784 -66.93 12.73 10.06
CA GLY A 784 -66.69 14.10 9.62
C GLY A 784 -65.32 14.62 10.07
N PHE A 785 -64.72 15.47 9.23
CA PHE A 785 -63.35 15.96 9.37
C PHE A 785 -63.03 16.57 10.75
N TRP A 786 -63.86 17.49 11.23
CA TRP A 786 -63.60 18.21 12.48
C TRP A 786 -63.70 17.33 13.71
N ARG A 787 -64.72 16.47 13.77
CA ARG A 787 -64.90 15.53 14.89
C ARG A 787 -63.79 14.48 14.90
N TRP A 788 -63.43 13.94 13.73
CA TRP A 788 -62.33 12.97 13.59
C TRP A 788 -60.98 13.53 14.07
N THR A 789 -60.71 14.81 13.80
CA THR A 789 -59.46 15.48 14.20
C THR A 789 -59.26 15.45 15.72
N LEU A 790 -60.34 15.56 16.49
CA LEU A 790 -60.31 15.59 17.96
C LEU A 790 -60.44 14.22 18.62
N LEU A 791 -60.57 13.14 17.85
CA LEU A 791 -60.64 11.78 18.39
C LEU A 791 -59.27 11.10 18.40
N PRO A 792 -58.98 10.20 19.35
CA PRO A 792 -57.78 9.36 19.31
C PRO A 792 -57.69 8.53 18.03
N PHE A 793 -56.47 8.21 17.62
CA PHE A 793 -56.15 7.27 16.55
C PHE A 793 -55.15 6.24 17.07
N ALA A 794 -55.60 4.99 17.20
CA ALA A 794 -54.88 3.94 17.90
C ALA A 794 -54.38 4.44 19.28
N GLU A 795 -53.07 4.35 19.53
CA GLU A 795 -52.42 4.78 20.78
C GLU A 795 -52.13 6.29 20.85
N ASN A 796 -52.65 7.09 19.90
CA ASN A 796 -52.23 8.47 19.69
C ASN A 796 -53.40 9.47 19.83
N PHE A 797 -53.16 10.60 20.51
CA PHE A 797 -54.02 11.79 20.43
C PHE A 797 -53.26 12.86 19.66
N VAL A 798 -53.56 13.00 18.36
CA VAL A 798 -52.70 13.71 17.41
C VAL A 798 -53.46 14.70 16.52
N PRO A 799 -54.20 15.66 17.12
CA PRO A 799 -55.06 16.56 16.37
C PRO A 799 -54.29 17.47 15.40
N LEU A 800 -53.05 17.86 15.72
CA LEU A 800 -52.25 18.69 14.82
C LEU A 800 -51.84 17.90 13.56
N PHE A 801 -51.41 16.66 13.73
CA PHE A 801 -51.10 15.78 12.59
C PHE A 801 -52.36 15.52 11.77
N LYS A 802 -53.49 15.15 12.40
CA LYS A 802 -54.75 14.88 11.70
C LYS A 802 -55.23 16.07 10.88
N LEU A 803 -55.15 17.29 11.44
CA LEU A 803 -55.50 18.52 10.75
C LEU A 803 -54.64 18.72 9.49
N LEU A 804 -53.31 18.55 9.59
CA LEU A 804 -52.39 18.74 8.47
C LEU A 804 -52.51 17.63 7.43
N TRP A 805 -52.55 16.37 7.88
CA TRP A 805 -52.67 15.19 7.04
C TRP A 805 -53.99 15.18 6.29
N GLY A 806 -55.11 15.27 7.00
CA GLY A 806 -56.43 15.26 6.39
C GLY A 806 -56.66 16.51 5.53
N GLY A 807 -56.14 17.67 5.94
CA GLY A 807 -56.17 18.89 5.14
C GLY A 807 -55.44 18.71 3.80
N LEU A 808 -54.29 18.03 3.78
CA LEU A 808 -53.58 17.68 2.54
C LEU A 808 -54.32 16.65 1.71
N VAL A 809 -55.02 15.68 2.32
CA VAL A 809 -55.89 14.76 1.58
C VAL A 809 -56.97 15.52 0.84
N VAL A 810 -57.65 16.45 1.53
CA VAL A 810 -58.72 17.27 0.94
C VAL A 810 -58.15 18.20 -0.14
N ALA A 811 -57.07 18.93 0.14
CA ALA A 811 -56.44 19.86 -0.80
C ALA A 811 -55.82 19.15 -2.01
N GLY A 812 -55.33 17.92 -1.82
CA GLY A 812 -54.74 17.07 -2.85
C GLY A 812 -55.74 16.24 -3.65
N GLY A 813 -57.04 16.42 -3.43
CA GLY A 813 -58.10 15.67 -4.13
C GLY A 813 -58.06 14.16 -3.89
N GLY A 814 -57.59 13.72 -2.72
CA GLY A 814 -57.46 12.29 -2.39
C GLY A 814 -56.25 11.59 -3.01
N SER A 815 -55.31 12.32 -3.60
CA SER A 815 -54.03 11.75 -4.07
C SER A 815 -53.08 11.46 -2.91
N TYR A 816 -52.33 10.36 -3.02
CA TYR A 816 -51.27 10.01 -2.05
C TYR A 816 -49.98 10.84 -2.26
N THR A 817 -49.77 11.36 -3.48
CA THR A 817 -48.55 12.07 -3.86
C THR A 817 -48.27 13.32 -3.02
N PRO A 818 -49.25 14.20 -2.72
CA PRO A 818 -49.03 15.35 -1.83
C PRO A 818 -48.58 14.96 -0.43
N LEU A 819 -49.03 13.82 0.09
CA LEU A 819 -48.62 13.34 1.41
C LEU A 819 -47.16 12.88 1.42
N ILE A 820 -46.76 12.10 0.42
CA ILE A 820 -45.35 11.67 0.27
C ILE A 820 -44.45 12.88 0.04
N ALA A 821 -44.87 13.84 -0.80
CA ALA A 821 -44.12 15.09 -1.01
C ALA A 821 -43.96 15.89 0.29
N ALA A 822 -45.03 16.07 1.07
CA ALA A 822 -44.98 16.78 2.35
C ALA A 822 -44.04 16.09 3.34
N LEU A 823 -44.02 14.76 3.36
CA LEU A 823 -43.18 13.95 4.21
C LEU A 823 -41.69 14.15 3.87
N TRP A 824 -41.30 14.06 2.59
CA TRP A 824 -39.93 14.31 2.13
C TRP A 824 -39.49 15.77 2.33
N LEU A 825 -40.37 16.74 2.09
CA LEU A 825 -40.08 18.15 2.38
C LEU A 825 -39.86 18.40 3.88
N THR A 826 -40.60 17.70 4.74
CA THR A 826 -40.40 17.76 6.19
C THR A 826 -39.08 17.11 6.60
N HIS A 827 -38.66 16.02 5.95
CA HIS A 827 -37.32 15.43 6.16
C HIS A 827 -36.19 16.38 5.75
N ALA A 828 -36.35 17.06 4.61
CA ALA A 828 -35.42 18.09 4.15
C ALA A 828 -35.31 19.25 5.15
N LEU A 829 -36.44 19.74 5.67
CA LEU A 829 -36.49 20.75 6.73
C LEU A 829 -35.80 20.27 8.01
N ASN A 830 -36.08 19.04 8.45
CA ASN A 830 -35.44 18.44 9.62
C ASN A 830 -33.92 18.34 9.46
N THR A 831 -33.44 18.01 8.27
CA THR A 831 -32.01 17.98 7.96
C THR A 831 -31.38 19.37 8.08
N ALA A 832 -32.04 20.42 7.57
CA ALA A 832 -31.57 21.79 7.72
C ALA A 832 -31.57 22.26 9.19
N LEU A 833 -32.62 21.93 9.95
CA LEU A 833 -32.73 22.25 11.37
C LEU A 833 -31.68 21.51 12.19
N PHE A 834 -31.42 20.24 11.88
CA PHE A 834 -30.40 19.43 12.53
C PHE A 834 -29.00 20.01 12.30
N PHE A 835 -28.69 20.41 11.06
CA PHE A 835 -27.43 21.11 10.77
C PHE A 835 -27.28 22.40 11.59
N ARG A 836 -28.34 23.22 11.66
CA ARG A 836 -28.34 24.48 12.43
C ARG A 836 -28.20 24.23 13.93
N LEU A 837 -28.83 23.18 14.45
CA LEU A 837 -28.71 22.76 15.84
C LEU A 837 -27.27 22.38 16.18
N LEU A 838 -26.63 21.56 15.36
CA LEU A 838 -25.23 21.16 15.53
C LEU A 838 -24.29 22.37 15.43
N ARG A 839 -24.50 23.29 14.49
CA ARG A 839 -23.72 24.56 14.44
C ARG A 839 -23.89 25.37 15.71
N ALA A 840 -25.12 25.54 16.19
CA ALA A 840 -25.42 26.30 17.42
C ALA A 840 -24.76 25.69 18.66
N ALA A 841 -24.61 24.36 18.71
CA ALA A 841 -23.90 23.67 19.78
C ALA A 841 -22.37 23.68 19.63
N GLY A 842 -21.83 24.32 18.60
CA GLY A 842 -20.38 24.45 18.39
C GLY A 842 -19.74 23.24 17.70
N PHE A 843 -20.49 22.45 16.93
CA PHE A 843 -19.91 21.39 16.11
C PHE A 843 -19.16 22.00 14.92
N GLY A 844 -17.93 21.52 14.69
CA GLY A 844 -17.15 21.86 13.50
C GLY A 844 -17.81 21.35 12.21
N LEU A 845 -17.46 21.95 11.07
CA LEU A 845 -18.07 21.64 9.78
C LEU A 845 -17.93 20.16 9.41
N THR A 846 -16.83 19.51 9.77
CA THR A 846 -16.61 18.08 9.49
C THR A 846 -17.56 17.19 10.30
N ALA A 847 -17.65 17.38 11.62
CA ALA A 847 -18.56 16.61 12.45
C ALA A 847 -20.02 16.83 12.06
N ASN A 848 -20.38 18.09 11.80
CA ASN A 848 -21.73 18.48 11.42
C ASN A 848 -22.11 17.96 10.02
N GLY A 849 -21.23 18.18 9.03
CA GLY A 849 -21.42 17.69 7.66
C GLY A 849 -21.54 16.18 7.61
N PHE A 850 -20.71 15.44 8.36
CA PHE A 850 -20.81 13.99 8.50
C PHE A 850 -22.17 13.57 9.05
N ALA A 851 -22.58 14.12 10.21
CA ALA A 851 -23.83 13.75 10.86
C ALA A 851 -25.06 14.11 10.01
N THR A 852 -25.07 15.31 9.42
CA THR A 852 -26.19 15.80 8.62
C THR A 852 -26.28 15.06 7.28
N ALA A 853 -25.17 14.81 6.58
CA ALA A 853 -25.19 14.10 5.31
C ALA A 853 -25.67 12.66 5.49
N LEU A 854 -25.18 11.94 6.51
CA LEU A 854 -25.66 10.59 6.79
C LEU A 854 -27.13 10.58 7.19
N PHE A 855 -27.58 11.54 8.01
CA PHE A 855 -29.00 11.66 8.35
C PHE A 855 -29.88 11.91 7.12
N ALA A 856 -29.40 12.73 6.17
CA ALA A 856 -30.10 13.11 4.96
C ALA A 856 -30.30 11.94 3.96
N VAL A 857 -29.31 11.04 3.84
CA VAL A 857 -29.32 10.00 2.79
C VAL A 857 -29.40 8.57 3.30
N ALA A 858 -29.57 8.38 4.62
CA ALA A 858 -29.65 7.05 5.22
C ALA A 858 -30.79 6.23 4.59
N ALA A 859 -30.44 5.13 3.92
CA ALA A 859 -31.41 4.25 3.26
C ALA A 859 -32.47 3.70 4.21
N VAL A 860 -32.10 3.48 5.48
CA VAL A 860 -33.02 3.05 6.56
C VAL A 860 -34.12 4.07 6.89
N ASN A 861 -34.04 5.31 6.38
CA ASN A 861 -35.15 6.25 6.49
C ASN A 861 -36.25 5.97 5.46
N ILE A 862 -36.00 5.21 4.40
CA ILE A 862 -36.95 5.05 3.28
C ILE A 862 -38.29 4.46 3.77
N GLU A 863 -38.28 3.45 4.65
CA GLU A 863 -39.53 2.90 5.21
C GLU A 863 -40.34 3.98 5.95
N THR A 864 -39.68 4.80 6.79
CA THR A 864 -40.34 5.94 7.45
C THR A 864 -40.80 7.01 6.45
N LEU A 865 -40.07 7.18 5.35
CA LEU A 865 -40.29 8.24 4.35
C LEU A 865 -41.24 7.85 3.21
N ALA A 866 -41.71 6.61 3.19
CA ALA A 866 -42.63 6.07 2.19
C ALA A 866 -44.06 5.85 2.73
N TRP A 867 -44.31 6.11 4.01
CA TRP A 867 -45.60 5.83 4.64
C TRP A 867 -46.20 7.07 5.31
N SER A 868 -47.33 7.54 4.80
CA SER A 868 -47.87 8.86 5.15
C SER A 868 -48.22 9.04 6.63
N VAL A 869 -48.66 8.00 7.34
CA VAL A 869 -48.92 8.06 8.80
C VAL A 869 -47.64 8.34 9.59
N GLN A 870 -46.46 7.94 9.10
CA GLN A 870 -45.18 8.24 9.74
C GLN A 870 -44.82 9.72 9.70
N TRP A 871 -45.52 10.52 8.89
CA TRP A 871 -45.37 11.98 8.90
C TRP A 871 -45.65 12.58 10.28
N SER A 872 -46.55 11.96 11.07
CA SER A 872 -46.81 12.32 12.47
C SER A 872 -45.52 12.37 13.32
N ALA A 873 -44.71 11.32 13.27
CA ALA A 873 -43.45 11.22 14.01
C ALA A 873 -42.40 12.22 13.51
N ILE A 874 -42.34 12.45 12.19
CA ILE A 874 -41.38 13.38 11.57
C ILE A 874 -41.74 14.84 11.90
N LEU A 875 -43.03 15.17 11.95
CA LEU A 875 -43.53 16.47 12.43
C LEU A 875 -43.16 16.71 13.89
N ALA A 876 -43.36 15.71 14.76
CA ALA A 876 -42.94 15.81 16.16
C ALA A 876 -41.43 16.10 16.29
N ILE A 877 -40.59 15.47 15.46
CA ILE A 877 -39.15 15.74 15.41
C ILE A 877 -38.83 17.16 14.92
N THR A 878 -39.63 17.69 14.00
CA THR A 878 -39.49 19.09 13.53
C THR A 878 -39.64 20.06 14.70
N PHE A 879 -40.67 19.87 15.51
CA PHE A 879 -40.91 20.70 16.69
C PHE A 879 -39.86 20.48 17.78
N PHE A 880 -39.39 19.24 17.99
CA PHE A 880 -38.25 18.96 18.86
C PHE A 880 -36.98 19.71 18.42
N LEU A 881 -36.60 19.64 17.15
CA LEU A 881 -35.40 20.29 16.62
C LEU A 881 -35.49 21.82 16.74
N LEU A 882 -36.66 22.40 16.48
CA LEU A 882 -36.91 23.83 16.69
C LEU A 882 -36.74 24.22 18.17
N ALA A 883 -37.31 23.44 19.09
CA ALA A 883 -37.24 23.71 20.53
C ALA A 883 -35.82 23.53 21.07
N ALA A 884 -35.14 22.45 20.68
CA ALA A 884 -33.74 22.19 21.02
C ALA A 884 -32.82 23.31 20.48
N HIS A 885 -33.03 23.77 19.24
CA HIS A 885 -32.24 24.84 18.66
C HIS A 885 -32.42 26.16 19.42
N ARG A 886 -33.65 26.50 19.80
CA ARG A 886 -33.95 27.67 20.63
C ARG A 886 -33.27 27.59 22.00
N LEU A 887 -33.37 26.43 22.67
CA LEU A 887 -32.77 26.21 23.99
C LEU A 887 -31.23 26.25 23.96
N VAL A 888 -30.60 25.59 22.98
CA VAL A 888 -29.15 25.60 22.83
C VAL A 888 -28.64 27.02 22.53
N ARG A 889 -29.32 27.76 21.65
CA ARG A 889 -28.93 29.12 21.30
C ARG A 889 -29.09 30.10 22.47
N SER A 890 -30.15 29.95 23.28
CA SER A 890 -30.31 30.80 24.48
C SER A 890 -29.30 30.47 25.58
N SER A 891 -28.85 29.22 25.68
CA SER A 891 -27.78 28.85 26.63
C SER A 891 -26.45 29.55 26.34
N THR A 892 -26.21 29.94 25.08
CA THR A 892 -25.02 30.71 24.67
C THR A 892 -25.17 32.22 24.83
N ASP A 893 -26.40 32.73 24.93
CA ASP A 893 -26.70 34.17 25.00
C ASP A 893 -27.41 34.53 26.33
N ARG A 894 -26.63 35.01 27.31
CA ARG A 894 -27.10 35.28 28.68
C ARG A 894 -28.26 36.29 28.76
N ALA A 895 -28.48 37.13 27.75
CA ALA A 895 -29.53 38.14 27.73
C ALA A 895 -30.94 37.58 27.39
N SER A 896 -31.04 36.31 27.00
CA SER A 896 -32.23 35.76 26.32
C SER A 896 -33.22 34.99 27.22
N PHE A 897 -33.03 34.98 28.55
CA PHE A 897 -33.89 34.24 29.50
C PHE A 897 -35.16 35.00 29.87
N GLY A 898 -36.14 35.06 28.96
CA GLY A 898 -37.43 35.74 29.14
C GLY A 898 -38.66 34.86 28.91
N TRP A 899 -39.84 35.44 29.16
CA TRP A 899 -41.15 34.81 28.91
C TRP A 899 -41.34 34.35 27.46
N ALA A 900 -40.76 35.07 26.49
CA ALA A 900 -40.83 34.69 25.08
C ALA A 900 -40.19 33.32 24.80
N LEU A 901 -39.07 33.01 25.45
CA LEU A 901 -38.43 31.69 25.33
C LEU A 901 -39.33 30.61 25.95
N ALA A 902 -39.82 30.83 27.17
CA ALA A 902 -40.72 29.88 27.85
C ALA A 902 -41.99 29.60 27.02
N ALA A 903 -42.66 30.65 26.51
CA ALA A 903 -43.83 30.52 25.65
C ALA A 903 -43.51 29.75 24.36
N SER A 904 -42.38 30.06 23.71
CA SER A 904 -41.98 29.33 22.50
C SER A 904 -41.71 27.85 22.76
N LEU A 905 -41.07 27.50 23.87
CA LEU A 905 -40.80 26.11 24.25
C LEU A 905 -42.10 25.38 24.63
N ALA A 906 -43.05 26.06 25.28
CA ALA A 906 -44.36 25.50 25.59
C ALA A 906 -45.14 25.18 24.32
N VAL A 907 -45.20 26.12 23.37
CA VAL A 907 -45.88 25.93 22.08
C VAL A 907 -45.25 24.79 21.28
N LEU A 908 -43.91 24.75 21.19
CA LEU A 908 -43.22 23.68 20.45
C LEU A 908 -43.35 22.32 21.13
N SER A 909 -43.34 22.25 22.46
CA SER A 909 -43.57 21.01 23.21
C SER A 909 -45.00 20.51 23.02
N ALA A 910 -45.98 21.42 23.04
CA ALA A 910 -47.38 21.11 22.73
C ALA A 910 -47.53 20.60 21.30
N ALA A 911 -46.99 21.32 20.31
CA ALA A 911 -47.08 20.95 18.90
C ALA A 911 -46.43 19.59 18.61
N SER A 912 -45.28 19.30 19.23
CA SER A 912 -44.64 17.98 19.19
C SER A 912 -45.58 16.88 19.71
N ALA A 913 -46.14 17.07 20.92
CA ALA A 913 -47.03 16.10 21.54
C ALA A 913 -48.36 15.91 20.77
N LEU A 914 -48.91 16.99 20.20
CA LEU A 914 -50.13 16.96 19.39
C LEU A 914 -49.92 16.43 17.97
N SER A 915 -48.68 16.24 17.55
CA SER A 915 -48.33 15.62 16.27
C SER A 915 -48.12 14.11 16.41
N PHE A 916 -47.59 13.65 17.55
CA PHE A 916 -47.31 12.23 17.77
C PHE A 916 -47.30 11.87 19.27
N SER A 917 -47.77 10.68 19.65
CA SER A 917 -47.80 10.25 21.06
C SER A 917 -46.43 10.30 21.73
N ARG A 918 -45.38 9.81 21.07
CA ARG A 918 -44.01 9.90 21.57
C ARG A 918 -43.44 11.33 21.54
N GLY A 919 -44.12 12.26 20.88
CA GLY A 919 -43.79 13.69 20.87
C GLY A 919 -43.90 14.35 22.25
N VAL A 920 -44.57 13.72 23.23
CA VAL A 920 -44.54 14.14 24.65
C VAL A 920 -43.12 14.13 25.24
N LEU A 921 -42.21 13.32 24.68
CA LEU A 921 -40.80 13.28 25.11
C LEU A 921 -40.07 14.58 24.89
N THR A 922 -40.48 15.40 23.92
CA THR A 922 -39.90 16.72 23.69
C THR A 922 -39.98 17.57 24.95
N GLY A 923 -41.15 17.64 25.58
CA GLY A 923 -41.34 18.40 26.82
C GLY A 923 -40.52 17.83 27.98
N ALA A 924 -40.53 16.50 28.16
CA ALA A 924 -39.78 15.83 29.22
C ALA A 924 -38.26 16.01 29.08
N ALA A 925 -37.70 15.75 27.88
CA ALA A 925 -36.28 15.86 27.62
C ALA A 925 -35.77 17.30 27.79
N LEU A 926 -36.52 18.28 27.28
CA LEU A 926 -36.19 19.70 27.45
C LEU A 926 -36.32 20.15 28.91
N ALA A 927 -37.30 19.64 29.66
CA ALA A 927 -37.46 19.96 31.08
C ALA A 927 -36.28 19.43 31.92
N VAL A 928 -35.86 18.18 31.70
CA VAL A 928 -34.65 17.61 32.33
C VAL A 928 -33.42 18.44 31.96
N ALA A 929 -33.26 18.80 30.68
CA ALA A 929 -32.20 19.70 30.24
C ALA A 929 -32.25 21.07 30.92
N CYS A 930 -33.43 21.64 31.21
CA CYS A 930 -33.53 22.92 31.91
C CYS A 930 -33.17 22.82 33.40
N LEU A 931 -33.43 21.69 34.05
CA LEU A 931 -33.20 21.50 35.49
C LEU A 931 -31.75 21.12 35.83
N LEU A 932 -31.06 20.39 34.93
CA LEU A 932 -29.70 19.95 35.17
C LEU A 932 -28.71 21.13 35.21
N PRO A 933 -27.94 21.32 36.31
CA PRO A 933 -26.98 22.43 36.42
C PRO A 933 -25.94 22.48 35.32
N LEU A 934 -25.60 21.32 34.76
CA LEU A 934 -24.71 21.17 33.61
C LEU A 934 -25.18 21.99 32.40
N PHE A 935 -26.49 22.19 32.25
CA PHE A 935 -27.08 22.79 31.07
C PHE A 935 -27.31 24.30 31.17
N GLN A 936 -27.45 24.81 32.39
CA GLN A 936 -27.81 26.21 32.63
C GLN A 936 -27.06 26.81 33.83
N PRO A 937 -25.72 26.68 33.91
CA PRO A 937 -24.96 26.95 35.13
C PRO A 937 -25.15 28.37 35.67
N ALA A 938 -25.42 29.35 34.80
CA ALA A 938 -25.62 30.75 35.15
C ALA A 938 -27.10 31.17 35.36
N ALA A 939 -28.08 30.33 35.03
CA ALA A 939 -29.49 30.68 35.20
C ALA A 939 -29.95 30.47 36.64
N ALA A 940 -30.64 31.47 37.21
CA ALA A 940 -31.27 31.36 38.52
C ALA A 940 -32.24 30.16 38.55
N TRP A 941 -32.30 29.45 39.68
CA TRP A 941 -33.13 28.26 39.87
C TRP A 941 -34.61 28.49 39.50
N ARG A 942 -35.15 29.68 39.83
CA ARG A 942 -36.50 30.09 39.46
C ARG A 942 -36.74 30.06 37.94
N ASN A 943 -35.78 30.52 37.14
CA ASN A 943 -35.89 30.53 35.68
C ASN A 943 -35.77 29.13 35.09
N ARG A 944 -34.94 28.27 35.68
CA ARG A 944 -34.84 26.85 35.28
C ARG A 944 -36.17 26.12 35.47
N TRP A 945 -36.81 26.29 36.63
CA TRP A 945 -38.14 25.72 36.88
C TRP A 945 -39.20 26.27 35.94
N ARG A 946 -39.20 27.59 35.68
CA ARG A 946 -40.13 28.19 34.71
C ARG A 946 -40.01 27.57 33.33
N LEU A 947 -38.79 27.43 32.81
CA LEU A 947 -38.56 26.80 31.51
C LEU A 947 -38.92 25.32 31.53
N ALA A 948 -38.56 24.60 32.60
CA ALA A 948 -38.89 23.19 32.75
C ALA A 948 -40.40 22.95 32.78
N LEU A 949 -41.15 23.74 33.55
CA LEU A 949 -42.61 23.68 33.59
C LEU A 949 -43.24 24.07 32.26
N ALA A 950 -42.71 25.09 31.58
CA ALA A 950 -43.19 25.49 30.26
C ALA A 950 -43.05 24.36 29.22
N CYS A 951 -41.94 23.61 29.25
CA CYS A 951 -41.77 22.43 28.39
C CYS A 951 -42.66 21.25 28.82
N LEU A 952 -42.73 20.98 30.13
CA LEU A 952 -43.33 19.76 30.68
C LEU A 952 -44.86 19.79 30.70
N LEU A 953 -45.48 20.90 31.11
CA LEU A 953 -46.93 20.98 31.33
C LEU A 953 -47.74 20.64 30.07
N PRO A 954 -47.44 21.17 28.87
CA PRO A 954 -48.20 20.83 27.68
C PRO A 954 -48.02 19.36 27.27
N ALA A 955 -46.82 18.80 27.43
CA ALA A 955 -46.54 17.40 27.13
C ALA A 955 -47.27 16.46 28.11
N VAL A 956 -47.31 16.80 29.40
CA VAL A 956 -48.06 16.05 30.41
C VAL A 956 -49.55 16.13 30.16
N ALA A 957 -50.09 17.30 29.82
CA ALA A 957 -51.50 17.46 29.48
C ALA A 957 -51.90 16.50 28.33
N VAL A 958 -51.12 16.47 27.25
CA VAL A 958 -51.37 15.55 26.13
C VAL A 958 -51.18 14.09 26.54
N ALA A 959 -50.15 13.76 27.33
CA ALA A 959 -49.93 12.39 27.83
C ALA A 959 -51.12 11.91 28.68
N VAL A 960 -51.65 12.76 29.56
CA VAL A 960 -52.85 12.48 30.36
C VAL A 960 -54.06 12.29 29.44
N THR A 961 -54.24 13.14 28.43
CA THR A 961 -55.30 12.95 27.43
C THR A 961 -55.18 11.62 26.70
N ILE A 962 -53.97 11.21 26.28
CA ILE A 962 -53.72 9.90 25.67
C ILE A 962 -54.10 8.78 26.64
N LEU A 963 -53.64 8.84 27.90
CA LEU A 963 -53.93 7.83 28.90
C LEU A 963 -55.43 7.70 29.21
N MET A 964 -56.17 8.81 29.23
CA MET A 964 -57.60 8.82 29.49
C MET A 964 -58.42 8.32 28.30
N LEU A 965 -58.06 8.71 27.08
CA LEU A 965 -58.90 8.52 25.89
C LEU A 965 -58.48 7.34 25.00
N SER A 966 -57.23 6.87 25.07
CA SER A 966 -56.72 5.82 24.18
C SER A 966 -56.71 4.44 24.85
N PRO A 967 -57.14 3.37 24.13
CA PRO A 967 -57.10 1.99 24.63
C PRO A 967 -55.70 1.34 24.55
N GLY A 968 -54.61 2.12 24.58
CA GLY A 968 -53.26 1.63 24.30
C GLY A 968 -52.65 0.69 25.34
N ASN A 969 -51.55 0.03 24.94
CA ASN A 969 -50.82 -0.98 25.75
C ASN A 969 -50.25 -0.45 27.08
N ALA A 970 -50.25 0.86 27.30
CA ALA A 970 -49.88 1.43 28.59
C ALA A 970 -50.79 0.94 29.74
N ARG A 971 -52.01 0.49 29.45
CA ARG A 971 -52.96 -0.03 30.46
C ARG A 971 -52.68 -1.48 30.87
N SER A 972 -51.92 -2.24 30.07
CA SER A 972 -51.59 -3.66 30.31
C SER A 972 -50.14 -3.90 30.77
N LEU A 973 -49.43 -2.85 31.18
CA LEU A 973 -48.01 -2.90 31.56
C LEU A 973 -47.68 -3.82 32.75
N GLY A 974 -48.63 -4.09 33.65
CA GLY A 974 -48.39 -4.80 34.91
C GLY A 974 -47.71 -6.16 34.74
N GLU A 975 -48.16 -6.96 33.78
CA GLU A 975 -47.61 -8.30 33.51
C GLU A 975 -46.48 -8.30 32.46
N SER A 976 -46.33 -7.22 31.69
CA SER A 976 -45.43 -7.14 30.53
C SER A 976 -44.27 -6.15 30.69
N TRP A 977 -44.02 -5.63 31.89
CA TRP A 977 -42.97 -4.62 32.13
C TRP A 977 -41.58 -5.11 31.70
N TYR A 978 -41.27 -6.39 31.94
CA TYR A 978 -39.99 -7.00 31.55
C TYR A 978 -39.81 -6.99 30.03
N ALA A 979 -40.85 -7.37 29.28
CA ALA A 979 -40.84 -7.35 27.82
C ALA A 979 -40.69 -5.91 27.27
N ALA A 980 -41.30 -4.92 27.94
CA ALA A 980 -41.13 -3.50 27.60
C ALA A 980 -39.69 -3.02 27.79
N VAL A 981 -39.07 -3.32 28.94
CA VAL A 981 -37.66 -2.98 29.19
C VAL A 981 -36.74 -3.69 28.21
N GLN A 982 -36.98 -4.97 27.94
CA GLN A 982 -36.21 -5.77 27.00
C GLN A 982 -36.26 -5.19 25.57
N PHE A 983 -37.46 -4.82 25.11
CA PHE A 983 -37.66 -4.20 23.80
C PHE A 983 -36.95 -2.84 23.71
N GLY A 984 -37.11 -1.98 24.74
CA GLY A 984 -36.47 -0.67 24.80
C GLY A 984 -34.94 -0.77 24.81
N PHE A 985 -34.38 -1.69 25.60
CA PHE A 985 -32.94 -1.95 25.62
C PHE A 985 -32.43 -2.44 24.26
N CYS A 986 -33.11 -3.42 23.64
CA CYS A 986 -32.77 -3.91 22.31
C CYS A 986 -32.79 -2.80 21.25
N TYR A 987 -33.81 -1.93 21.27
CA TYR A 987 -33.88 -0.77 20.37
C TYR A 987 -32.67 0.14 20.56
N TRP A 988 -32.40 0.58 21.79
CA TRP A 988 -31.32 1.54 22.06
C TRP A 988 -29.94 0.96 21.78
N ALA A 989 -29.72 -0.31 22.13
CA ALA A 989 -28.45 -1.00 21.95
C ALA A 989 -28.14 -1.27 20.47
N ALA A 990 -29.12 -1.80 19.73
CA ALA A 990 -28.92 -2.25 18.35
C ALA A 990 -29.02 -1.10 17.33
N THR A 991 -29.90 -0.12 17.55
CA THR A 991 -30.19 0.93 16.56
C THR A 991 -29.25 2.13 16.72
N PRO A 992 -28.63 2.66 15.65
CA PRO A 992 -28.70 2.22 14.25
C PRO A 992 -27.57 1.26 13.80
N LEU A 993 -26.73 0.79 14.73
CA LEU A 993 -25.47 0.09 14.41
C LEU A 993 -25.65 -1.33 13.85
N HIS A 994 -26.73 -2.02 14.19
CA HIS A 994 -26.93 -3.43 13.87
C HIS A 994 -26.92 -3.71 12.37
N ARG A 995 -27.43 -2.80 11.52
CA ARG A 995 -27.44 -2.98 10.06
C ARG A 995 -26.05 -2.96 9.43
N LEU A 996 -25.02 -2.48 10.15
CA LEU A 996 -23.62 -2.57 9.69
C LEU A 996 -23.06 -3.99 9.74
N LEU A 997 -23.69 -4.90 10.48
CA LEU A 997 -23.19 -6.26 10.71
C LEU A 997 -23.73 -7.30 9.73
N ASP A 998 -24.66 -6.92 8.84
CA ASP A 998 -25.32 -7.77 7.82
C ASP A 998 -25.75 -9.17 8.33
N SER A 999 -26.01 -9.30 9.63
CA SER A 999 -26.31 -10.58 10.27
C SER A 999 -27.82 -10.75 10.42
N ALA A 1000 -28.38 -11.79 9.79
CA ALA A 1000 -29.80 -12.16 9.91
C ALA A 1000 -30.19 -12.69 11.31
N THR A 1001 -29.23 -12.86 12.22
CA THR A 1001 -29.43 -13.56 13.50
C THR A 1001 -29.44 -12.62 14.70
N TRP A 1002 -30.57 -12.54 15.40
CA TRP A 1002 -30.75 -11.82 16.66
C TRP A 1002 -30.22 -12.64 17.84
N HIS A 1003 -29.01 -12.32 18.32
CA HIS A 1003 -28.42 -12.94 19.50
C HIS A 1003 -28.07 -11.91 20.57
N TRP A 1004 -28.38 -12.22 21.82
CA TRP A 1004 -28.11 -11.37 22.97
C TRP A 1004 -26.65 -10.90 23.09
N PRO A 1005 -25.62 -11.73 22.83
CA PRO A 1005 -24.23 -11.27 22.82
C PRO A 1005 -23.96 -10.12 21.84
N ILE A 1006 -24.59 -10.12 20.65
CA ILE A 1006 -24.44 -9.04 19.68
C ILE A 1006 -25.11 -7.77 20.20
N VAL A 1007 -26.32 -7.87 20.76
CA VAL A 1007 -27.03 -6.71 21.35
C VAL A 1007 -26.22 -6.11 22.50
N ILE A 1008 -25.64 -6.93 23.37
CA ILE A 1008 -24.78 -6.48 24.48
C ILE A 1008 -23.49 -5.84 23.95
N ALA A 1009 -22.86 -6.43 22.92
CA ALA A 1009 -21.67 -5.86 22.31
C ALA A 1009 -21.95 -4.48 21.67
N LEU A 1010 -23.06 -4.36 20.94
CA LEU A 1010 -23.50 -3.09 20.36
C LEU A 1010 -23.83 -2.05 21.44
N ALA A 1011 -24.47 -2.45 22.54
CA ALA A 1011 -24.69 -1.60 23.71
C ALA A 1011 -23.35 -1.11 24.29
N GLY A 1012 -22.37 -2.00 24.43
CA GLY A 1012 -21.02 -1.68 24.91
C GLY A 1012 -20.30 -0.70 23.99
N VAL A 1013 -20.39 -0.88 22.67
CA VAL A 1013 -19.84 0.04 21.67
C VAL A 1013 -20.51 1.41 21.75
N LYS A 1014 -21.86 1.46 21.80
CA LYS A 1014 -22.62 2.72 21.90
C LYS A 1014 -22.29 3.46 23.22
N ALA A 1015 -22.21 2.74 24.34
CA ALA A 1015 -21.81 3.30 25.63
C ALA A 1015 -20.36 3.83 25.62
N ALA A 1016 -19.42 3.07 25.06
CA ALA A 1016 -18.03 3.51 24.92
C ALA A 1016 -17.92 4.76 24.05
N LEU A 1017 -18.63 4.81 22.93
CA LEU A 1017 -18.71 5.99 22.06
C LEU A 1017 -19.23 7.20 22.83
N VAL A 1018 -20.35 7.06 23.55
CA VAL A 1018 -20.92 8.12 24.39
C VAL A 1018 -19.88 8.62 25.39
N VAL A 1019 -19.26 7.75 26.19
CA VAL A 1019 -18.26 8.14 27.20
C VAL A 1019 -17.05 8.84 26.59
N LEU A 1020 -16.49 8.29 25.50
CA LEU A 1020 -15.31 8.83 24.82
C LEU A 1020 -15.58 10.22 24.25
N VAL A 1021 -16.73 10.41 23.60
CA VAL A 1021 -17.12 11.68 23.00
C VAL A 1021 -17.44 12.70 24.10
N PHE A 1022 -18.18 12.34 25.15
CA PHE A 1022 -18.46 13.26 26.26
C PHE A 1022 -17.18 13.81 26.89
N ARG A 1023 -16.15 12.98 27.08
CA ARG A 1023 -14.86 13.42 27.62
C ARG A 1023 -14.18 14.48 26.76
N ARG A 1024 -14.34 14.42 25.44
CA ARG A 1024 -13.68 15.32 24.47
C ARG A 1024 -14.53 16.51 24.04
N ALA A 1025 -15.85 16.40 24.15
CA ALA A 1025 -16.79 17.42 23.72
C ALA A 1025 -16.64 18.70 24.55
N THR A 1026 -16.81 19.85 23.91
CA THR A 1026 -16.89 21.15 24.58
C THR A 1026 -18.15 21.24 25.45
N PRO A 1027 -18.25 22.17 26.42
CA PRO A 1027 -19.44 22.30 27.26
C PRO A 1027 -20.75 22.44 26.46
N SER A 1028 -20.77 23.27 25.42
CA SER A 1028 -21.93 23.44 24.53
C SER A 1028 -22.26 22.19 23.70
N GLN A 1029 -21.26 21.40 23.32
CA GLN A 1029 -21.49 20.13 22.65
C GLN A 1029 -22.07 19.09 23.62
N ARG A 1030 -21.52 19.00 24.84
CA ARG A 1030 -22.03 18.09 25.89
C ARG A 1030 -23.50 18.35 26.22
N LEU A 1031 -23.90 19.62 26.23
CA LEU A 1031 -25.29 20.05 26.39
C LEU A 1031 -26.21 19.35 25.38
N LEU A 1032 -25.93 19.52 24.09
CA LEU A 1032 -26.74 18.96 23.03
C LEU A 1032 -26.68 17.42 23.06
N LEU A 1033 -25.49 16.83 23.23
CA LEU A 1033 -25.32 15.38 23.29
C LEU A 1033 -26.12 14.76 24.44
N ALA A 1034 -26.17 15.41 25.60
CA ALA A 1034 -26.94 14.94 26.75
C ALA A 1034 -28.45 15.06 26.48
N LEU A 1035 -28.92 16.16 25.89
CA LEU A 1035 -30.32 16.29 25.47
C LEU A 1035 -30.73 15.18 24.48
N LEU A 1036 -29.90 14.91 23.47
CA LEU A 1036 -30.15 13.87 22.48
C LEU A 1036 -30.12 12.46 23.09
N LEU A 1037 -29.22 12.20 24.03
CA LEU A 1037 -29.16 10.92 24.74
C LEU A 1037 -30.40 10.70 25.61
N ILE A 1038 -30.85 11.72 26.35
CA ILE A 1038 -32.09 11.68 27.14
C ILE A 1038 -33.29 11.42 26.23
N TYR A 1039 -33.34 12.10 25.08
CA TYR A 1039 -34.40 11.91 24.09
C TYR A 1039 -34.41 10.49 23.50
N ASP A 1040 -33.24 9.93 23.17
CA ASP A 1040 -33.10 8.56 22.63
C ASP A 1040 -33.52 7.50 23.66
N LEU A 1041 -33.07 7.64 24.91
CA LEU A 1041 -33.45 6.74 26.01
C LEU A 1041 -34.95 6.83 26.34
N GLY A 1042 -35.51 8.03 26.33
CA GLY A 1042 -36.95 8.22 26.48
C GLY A 1042 -37.75 7.59 25.34
N ASN A 1043 -37.28 7.73 24.11
CA ASN A 1043 -37.92 7.10 22.94
C ASN A 1043 -37.82 5.57 23.00
N ALA A 1044 -36.69 5.04 23.46
CA ALA A 1044 -36.52 3.62 23.72
C ALA A 1044 -37.53 3.10 24.77
N ALA A 1045 -37.71 3.83 25.87
CA ALA A 1045 -38.67 3.48 26.91
C ALA A 1045 -40.12 3.49 26.39
N LEU A 1046 -40.54 4.54 25.68
CA LEU A 1046 -41.89 4.61 25.11
C LEU A 1046 -42.13 3.57 24.02
N LEU A 1047 -41.11 3.24 23.22
CA LEU A 1047 -41.18 2.13 22.27
C LEU A 1047 -41.36 0.78 22.99
N GLY A 1048 -40.62 0.56 24.07
CA GLY A 1048 -40.81 -0.61 24.92
C GLY A 1048 -42.24 -0.73 25.42
N ILE A 1049 -42.78 0.34 25.99
CA ILE A 1049 -44.16 0.39 26.49
C ILE A 1049 -45.17 0.10 25.37
N GLY A 1050 -45.07 0.80 24.24
CA GLY A 1050 -46.07 0.71 23.17
C GLY A 1050 -45.93 -0.50 22.25
N ARG A 1051 -44.75 -1.13 22.15
CA ARG A 1051 -44.46 -2.09 21.07
C ARG A 1051 -43.85 -3.43 21.50
N HIS A 1052 -43.67 -3.70 22.79
CA HIS A 1052 -43.12 -4.98 23.26
C HIS A 1052 -43.85 -6.23 22.71
N HIS A 1053 -45.17 -6.14 22.53
CA HIS A 1053 -46.01 -7.21 21.98
C HIS A 1053 -45.66 -7.59 20.52
N THR A 1054 -44.93 -6.75 19.79
CA THR A 1054 -44.51 -7.03 18.39
C THR A 1054 -43.28 -7.92 18.28
N GLY A 1055 -42.69 -8.32 19.42
CA GLY A 1055 -41.50 -9.16 19.48
C GLY A 1055 -40.19 -8.39 19.28
N LEU A 1056 -39.09 -8.93 19.81
CA LEU A 1056 -37.79 -8.23 19.85
C LEU A 1056 -37.22 -7.90 18.47
N ARG A 1057 -37.50 -8.72 17.46
CA ARG A 1057 -37.03 -8.46 16.08
C ARG A 1057 -37.54 -7.13 15.54
N ALA A 1058 -38.76 -6.73 15.95
CA ALA A 1058 -39.34 -5.47 15.56
C ALA A 1058 -38.63 -4.26 16.18
N ALA A 1059 -37.88 -4.43 17.28
CA ALA A 1059 -37.11 -3.35 17.90
C ALA A 1059 -36.01 -2.77 16.97
N ASN A 1060 -35.68 -3.45 15.88
CA ASN A 1060 -34.73 -2.96 14.86
C ASN A 1060 -35.39 -2.75 13.47
N SER A 1061 -36.72 -2.55 13.43
CA SER A 1061 -37.44 -2.17 12.22
C SER A 1061 -37.00 -0.79 11.74
N GLU A 1062 -36.91 -0.58 10.43
CA GLU A 1062 -36.35 0.66 9.85
C GLU A 1062 -37.23 1.87 10.19
N ARG A 1063 -38.53 1.66 10.40
CA ARG A 1063 -39.46 2.66 10.92
C ARG A 1063 -39.07 3.30 12.27
N TYR A 1064 -38.13 2.72 13.02
CA TYR A 1064 -37.63 3.28 14.29
C TYR A 1064 -36.23 3.93 14.19
N TYR A 1065 -35.58 3.87 13.03
CA TYR A 1065 -34.20 4.37 12.86
C TYR A 1065 -34.10 5.89 12.83
N TYR A 1066 -35.13 6.59 12.38
CA TYR A 1066 -35.10 8.04 12.18
C TYR A 1066 -34.63 8.82 13.43
N VAL A 1067 -35.22 8.50 14.60
CA VAL A 1067 -34.84 9.14 15.88
C VAL A 1067 -33.46 8.67 16.36
N ALA A 1068 -33.19 7.37 16.29
CA ALA A 1068 -31.91 6.82 16.74
C ALA A 1068 -30.72 7.37 15.93
N LEU A 1069 -30.89 7.58 14.62
CA LEU A 1069 -29.90 8.23 13.75
C LEU A 1069 -29.66 9.67 14.20
N LEU A 1070 -30.73 10.45 14.35
CA LEU A 1070 -30.67 11.86 14.78
C LEU A 1070 -29.91 12.00 16.12
N CYS A 1071 -30.14 11.08 17.05
CA CYS A 1071 -29.48 11.10 18.37
C CYS A 1071 -28.06 10.52 18.37
N THR A 1072 -27.75 9.53 17.53
CA THR A 1072 -26.45 8.83 17.54
C THR A 1072 -25.41 9.48 16.63
N LEU A 1073 -25.83 10.02 15.48
CA LEU A 1073 -24.91 10.60 14.48
C LEU A 1073 -24.04 11.76 15.00
N PRO A 1074 -24.49 12.63 15.94
CA PRO A 1074 -23.62 13.65 16.51
C PRO A 1074 -22.43 13.08 17.29
N PHE A 1075 -22.62 11.95 17.98
CA PHE A 1075 -21.53 11.25 18.66
C PHE A 1075 -20.53 10.69 17.65
N LEU A 1076 -21.02 10.02 16.60
CA LEU A 1076 -20.18 9.50 15.53
C LEU A 1076 -19.46 10.62 14.77
N GLY A 1077 -20.13 11.75 14.52
CA GLY A 1077 -19.54 12.90 13.84
C GLY A 1077 -18.38 13.52 14.62
N LEU A 1078 -18.49 13.63 15.95
CA LEU A 1078 -17.38 14.10 16.79
C LEU A 1078 -16.24 13.09 16.86
N ALA A 1079 -16.55 11.80 16.98
CA ALA A 1079 -15.56 10.74 16.93
C ALA A 1079 -14.80 10.76 15.59
N PHE A 1080 -15.53 10.85 14.48
CA PHE A 1080 -14.99 10.97 13.12
C PHE A 1080 -14.13 12.23 12.95
N SER A 1081 -14.56 13.38 13.44
CA SER A 1081 -13.76 14.61 13.36
C SER A 1081 -12.48 14.60 14.22
N SER A 1082 -12.44 13.69 15.19
CA SER A 1082 -11.27 13.49 16.06
C SER A 1082 -10.26 12.50 15.47
N TRP A 1083 -10.66 11.75 14.44
CA TRP A 1083 -9.82 10.83 13.68
C TRP A 1083 -9.17 11.61 12.52
#